data_AF-A0A1F4E4U4-F1
#
_entry.id   AF-A0A1F4E4U4-F1
#
_cell.length_a   1.000
_cell.length_b   1.000
_cell.length_c   1.000
_cell.angle_alpha   90.00
_cell.angle_beta   90.00
_cell.angle_gamma   90.00
#
_symmetry.space_group_name_H-M   'P 1'
#
loop_
_entity.id
_entity.type
_entity.pdbx_description
1 polymer ?
#
loop_
_entity_poly.entity_id
_entity_poly.type
_entity_poly.pdbx_seq_one_letter_code
_entity_poly.pdbx_strand_id
1 'polypeptide(L)'
;MSKTYPLAYAVTLALAALMYALGDFVALFTILASFGSPVMLLYFAVDWFVPPLVAFACGYGARRSAPRAWLLGYPLVALVTFVTPVASTKHQVLAVPVPWLAAYRAAKDEVLAAMPERLAWVSIVFLAAVLAGAVHRWIADRRAGAEGEIRSGAATAALIALPLVAAAAIAGAWRTHEEGLWGANPRAPVAANFLPVVSAYAERTGQLAAVCVALAPDSGPDVRRGAPGIAHSDIPGLGMATLPVRAAEPYRQAERDRALLRYDVLARAGYFTASETHVLNAAGEVVPARRYVMTLAGWEASENGCFALGRPEVLEIKSFARIEPEPKEARVYEVVYTHGLREAADWLGSEDAGAGFGAGLKPPSPKEARLRLVKGRSAWLPEPLVSDGTGLDKAKLELTFDQLLPPVDLNLVPQLAARAKLQSNAPSACLLIPSRPGEHAARIEAGVAGAYSATFAEEAGIDDQARLRALWKRRLDHLAREGVFRKEILAGATRFVLEPQYLPFIDKQRPGCLRLGQTRTKYLTARVEAVGAQGKRLARVKGIARIDSDAWSRKVDLSPLPEAAAFVQSGVPVSALLELADGKWKMVSGGGYMPVAIAPPAEPAPQLAARRPPGGPPAPAAATASVHVLAVYQSAGRRGPIDVRVGLRGRPVTLVLSAYEPVTWRIASEPGVVISRVFVLGYNPAKVQGVEFGKLAFHGGSYLPVSSRCGSGPDTSAIAQTVARIAGKPPDSVQAYYEVESFSLGGAGGSGAVRPSAAAPKTPLSIRIPPGATRIPLPAREVVIEPGIRRSE
;
A
#
# COMPACT_ATOMS: atom_id res chain seq x y z
N MET A 1 71.01 31.39 39.49
CA MET A 1 70.09 30.62 38.63
C MET A 1 69.25 29.72 39.52
N SER A 2 67.97 30.06 39.72
CA SER A 2 67.13 29.46 40.76
C SER A 2 66.51 28.12 40.33
N LYS A 3 66.53 27.15 41.24
CA LYS A 3 66.04 25.77 41.09
C LYS A 3 64.51 25.63 40.95
N THR A 4 63.79 26.70 40.64
CA THR A 4 62.30 26.74 40.65
C THR A 4 61.64 26.50 39.29
N TYR A 5 62.37 26.61 38.19
CA TYR A 5 61.82 26.41 36.84
C TYR A 5 61.53 24.95 36.43
N PRO A 6 62.32 23.92 36.82
CA PRO A 6 62.04 22.56 36.36
C PRO A 6 60.80 21.95 37.01
N LEU A 7 60.47 22.34 38.26
CA LEU A 7 59.28 21.84 38.95
C LEU A 7 57.99 22.44 38.35
N ALA A 8 57.96 23.74 38.07
CA ALA A 8 56.82 24.39 37.43
C ALA A 8 56.57 23.83 36.02
N TYR A 9 57.63 23.56 35.27
CA TYR A 9 57.53 22.98 33.94
C TYR A 9 57.04 21.52 33.97
N ALA A 10 57.55 20.71 34.91
CA ALA A 10 57.10 19.34 35.09
C ALA A 10 55.63 19.24 35.55
N VAL A 11 55.19 20.13 36.44
CA VAL A 11 53.79 20.20 36.89
C VAL A 11 52.88 20.61 35.73
N THR A 12 53.30 21.56 34.89
CA THR A 12 52.49 22.03 33.76
C THR A 12 52.37 20.95 32.68
N LEU A 13 53.45 20.21 32.41
CA LEU A 13 53.42 19.07 31.49
C LEU A 13 52.61 17.88 32.03
N ALA A 14 52.67 17.61 33.34
CA ALA A 14 51.85 16.57 33.97
C ALA A 14 50.35 16.95 33.95
N LEU A 15 50.03 18.23 34.17
CA LEU A 15 48.66 18.74 34.09
C LEU A 15 48.12 18.69 32.65
N ALA A 16 48.95 19.05 31.67
CA ALA A 16 48.59 18.98 30.25
C ALA A 16 48.41 17.52 29.78
N ALA A 17 49.28 16.60 30.21
CA ALA A 17 49.15 15.18 29.90
C ALA A 17 47.92 14.55 30.55
N LEU A 18 47.58 14.95 31.78
CA LEU A 18 46.37 14.52 32.49
C LEU A 18 45.09 15.05 31.80
N MET A 19 45.09 16.32 31.39
CA MET A 19 43.98 16.93 30.65
C MET A 19 43.81 16.34 29.25
N TYR A 20 44.90 15.96 28.59
CA TYR A 20 44.90 15.28 27.31
C TYR A 20 44.39 13.83 27.43
N ALA A 21 44.81 13.11 28.48
CA ALA A 21 44.35 11.74 28.75
C ALA A 21 42.87 11.67 29.17
N LEU A 22 42.32 12.74 29.74
CA LEU A 22 40.94 12.83 30.20
C LEU A 22 40.02 13.65 29.27
N GLY A 23 40.49 14.02 28.07
CA GLY A 23 39.89 15.07 27.22
C GLY A 23 38.37 14.97 27.02
N ASP A 24 37.87 13.79 26.67
CA ASP A 24 36.43 13.60 26.46
C ASP A 24 35.65 13.50 27.78
N PHE A 25 36.28 13.00 28.84
CA PHE A 25 35.65 12.83 30.15
C PHE A 25 35.55 14.14 30.93
N VAL A 26 36.52 15.05 30.78
CA VAL A 26 36.47 16.37 31.43
C VAL A 26 35.50 17.29 30.69
N ALA A 27 35.46 17.25 29.35
CA ALA A 27 34.41 17.97 28.61
C ALA A 27 33.00 17.48 29.02
N LEU A 28 32.79 16.16 29.11
CA LEU A 28 31.52 15.58 29.54
C LEU A 28 31.19 15.92 31.01
N PHE A 29 32.19 15.85 31.91
CA PHE A 29 32.01 16.15 33.34
C PHE A 29 31.79 17.64 33.59
N THR A 30 32.49 18.54 32.88
CA THR A 30 32.23 19.99 32.95
C THR A 30 30.87 20.33 32.34
N ILE A 31 30.43 19.67 31.27
CA ILE A 31 29.07 19.86 30.74
C ILE A 31 28.00 19.34 31.75
N LEU A 32 28.23 18.17 32.36
CA LEU A 32 27.32 17.57 33.36
C LEU A 32 27.28 18.35 34.68
N ALA A 33 28.43 18.79 35.18
CA ALA A 33 28.58 19.47 36.46
C ALA A 33 28.35 20.99 36.38
N SER A 34 28.65 21.64 35.26
CA SER A 34 28.53 23.10 35.12
C SER A 34 27.21 23.57 34.51
N PHE A 35 26.53 22.75 33.69
CA PHE A 35 25.29 23.17 33.00
C PHE A 35 24.06 22.31 33.29
N GLY A 36 24.24 21.03 33.64
CA GLY A 36 23.12 20.10 33.83
C GLY A 36 22.66 19.97 35.29
N SER A 37 23.54 19.54 36.18
CA SER A 37 23.13 18.96 37.46
C SER A 37 22.77 19.98 38.56
N PRO A 38 23.55 21.05 38.85
CA PRO A 38 23.21 21.97 39.92
C PRO A 38 22.02 22.85 39.58
N VAL A 39 21.91 23.30 38.32
CA VAL A 39 20.78 24.10 37.86
C VAL A 39 19.53 23.24 37.77
N MET A 40 19.58 22.00 37.26
CA MET A 40 18.44 21.08 37.34
C MET A 40 18.08 20.74 38.79
N LEU A 41 19.05 20.52 39.69
CA LEU A 41 18.75 20.24 41.10
C LEU A 41 18.18 21.46 41.81
N LEU A 42 18.69 22.67 41.56
CA LEU A 42 18.10 23.91 42.07
C LEU A 42 16.71 24.14 41.46
N TYR A 43 16.52 23.77 40.20
CA TYR A 43 15.28 23.92 39.46
C TYR A 43 14.21 22.91 39.90
N PHE A 44 14.57 21.63 40.03
CA PHE A 44 13.75 20.62 40.67
C PHE A 44 13.49 20.99 42.12
N ALA A 45 14.48 21.55 42.83
CA ALA A 45 14.27 22.01 44.18
C ALA A 45 13.31 23.20 44.26
N VAL A 46 13.36 24.13 43.30
CA VAL A 46 12.41 25.22 43.21
C VAL A 46 11.02 24.68 42.84
N ASP A 47 10.89 23.82 41.83
CA ASP A 47 9.60 23.31 41.37
C ASP A 47 8.95 22.36 42.40
N TRP A 48 9.74 21.56 43.13
CA TRP A 48 9.24 20.58 44.09
C TRP A 48 9.26 21.03 45.55
N PHE A 49 10.17 21.92 45.97
CA PHE A 49 10.21 22.37 47.36
C PHE A 49 9.60 23.75 47.56
N VAL A 50 9.70 24.70 46.61
CA VAL A 50 9.19 26.06 46.84
C VAL A 50 7.66 26.12 46.95
N PRO A 51 6.85 25.50 46.07
CA PRO A 51 5.40 25.50 46.25
C PRO A 51 4.98 24.83 47.57
N PRO A 52 5.52 23.65 47.96
CA PRO A 52 5.25 23.08 49.27
C PRO A 52 5.73 23.93 50.44
N LEU A 53 6.90 24.57 50.37
CA LEU A 53 7.41 25.46 51.42
C LEU A 53 6.56 26.71 51.58
N VAL A 54 6.14 27.32 50.46
CA VAL A 54 5.24 28.49 50.46
C VAL A 54 3.88 28.10 50.99
N ALA A 55 3.34 26.95 50.55
CA ALA A 55 2.10 26.39 51.08
C ALA A 55 2.21 26.10 52.59
N PHE A 56 3.34 25.54 53.03
CA PHE A 56 3.59 25.24 54.43
C PHE A 56 3.77 26.51 55.27
N ALA A 57 4.51 27.50 54.79
CA ALA A 57 4.70 28.79 55.47
C ALA A 57 3.38 29.57 55.58
N CYS A 58 2.59 29.58 54.50
CA CYS A 58 1.28 30.22 54.49
C CYS A 58 0.28 29.46 55.37
N GLY A 59 0.28 28.12 55.34
CA GLY A 59 -0.53 27.28 56.22
C GLY A 59 -0.15 27.43 57.69
N TYR A 60 1.15 27.51 58.00
CA TYR A 60 1.66 27.77 59.34
C TYR A 60 1.31 29.19 59.83
N GLY A 61 1.28 30.17 58.92
CA GLY A 61 0.80 31.53 59.19
C GLY A 61 -0.66 31.60 59.67
N ALA A 62 -1.49 30.60 59.34
CA ALA A 62 -2.87 30.48 59.83
C ALA A 62 -2.94 30.43 61.37
N ARG A 63 -1.83 30.03 62.02
CA ARG A 63 -1.68 30.04 63.47
C ARG A 63 -1.93 31.41 64.10
N ARG A 64 -1.69 32.52 63.37
CA ARG A 64 -2.02 33.89 63.82
C ARG A 64 -3.40 34.34 63.35
N SER A 65 -3.77 34.05 62.10
CA SER A 65 -5.06 34.45 61.49
C SER A 65 -5.42 33.54 60.31
N ALA A 66 -6.39 32.65 60.49
CA ALA A 66 -6.88 31.77 59.42
C ALA A 66 -7.44 32.54 58.19
N PRO A 67 -8.21 33.65 58.35
CA PRO A 67 -8.71 34.41 57.20
C PRO A 67 -7.59 34.99 56.34
N ARG A 68 -6.51 35.51 56.96
CA ARG A 68 -5.36 36.06 56.22
C ARG A 68 -4.57 34.98 55.49
N ALA A 69 -4.42 33.80 56.09
CA ALA A 69 -3.75 32.68 55.44
C ALA A 69 -4.51 32.20 54.19
N TRP A 70 -5.84 32.19 54.24
CA TRP A 70 -6.67 31.87 53.08
C TRP A 70 -6.64 32.96 52.00
N LEU A 71 -6.84 34.23 52.36
CA LEU A 71 -6.89 35.36 51.43
C LEU A 71 -5.57 35.64 50.72
N LEU A 72 -4.43 35.45 51.39
CA LEU A 72 -3.11 35.75 50.82
C LEU A 72 -2.36 34.49 50.41
N GLY A 73 -2.50 33.39 51.15
CA GLY A 73 -1.74 32.17 50.92
C GLY A 73 -2.19 31.39 49.69
N TYR A 74 -3.51 31.18 49.53
CA TYR A 74 -4.02 30.39 48.41
C TYR A 74 -3.73 31.04 47.04
N PRO A 75 -3.93 32.36 46.84
CA PRO A 75 -3.56 33.02 45.58
C PRO A 75 -2.06 32.97 45.30
N LEU A 76 -1.22 33.09 46.34
CA LEU A 76 0.24 33.03 46.19
C LEU A 76 0.70 31.61 45.80
N VAL A 77 0.12 30.59 46.41
CA VAL A 77 0.38 29.18 46.09
C VAL A 77 -0.11 28.84 44.68
N ALA A 78 -1.31 29.28 44.31
CA ALA A 78 -1.81 29.14 42.95
C ALA A 78 -0.89 29.85 41.95
N LEU A 79 -0.54 31.12 42.20
CA LEU A 79 0.36 31.91 41.36
C LEU A 79 1.71 31.20 41.15
N VAL A 80 2.33 30.72 42.22
CA VAL A 80 3.60 29.98 42.13
C VAL A 80 3.40 28.71 41.32
N THR A 81 2.34 27.94 41.55
CA THR A 81 2.01 26.71 40.82
C THR A 81 1.70 26.95 39.33
N PHE A 82 1.18 28.12 38.97
CA PHE A 82 0.92 28.50 37.57
C PHE A 82 2.17 29.01 36.85
N VAL A 83 3.10 29.66 37.58
CA VAL A 83 4.28 30.30 36.99
C VAL A 83 5.45 29.31 36.83
N THR A 84 5.67 28.35 37.74
CA THR A 84 6.80 27.41 37.63
C THR A 84 6.73 26.42 36.45
N PRO A 85 5.58 25.82 36.08
CA PRO A 85 5.52 24.81 35.01
C PRO A 85 5.81 25.38 33.61
N VAL A 86 5.62 26.69 33.41
CA VAL A 86 5.86 27.36 32.11
C VAL A 86 7.34 27.41 31.74
N ALA A 87 8.25 27.25 32.71
CA ALA A 87 9.69 27.13 32.47
C ALA A 87 10.17 25.68 32.24
N SER A 88 9.28 24.67 32.39
CA SER A 88 9.62 23.24 32.55
C SER A 88 9.60 22.41 31.24
N THR A 89 9.37 23.01 30.08
CA THR A 89 9.18 22.26 28.83
C THR A 89 10.51 22.10 28.08
N LYS A 90 10.85 20.84 27.74
CA LYS A 90 12.20 20.30 27.43
C LYS A 90 12.87 20.78 26.12
N HIS A 91 12.88 22.06 25.77
CA HIS A 91 13.57 22.50 24.56
C HIS A 91 14.68 23.53 24.79
N GLN A 92 15.91 23.11 24.44
CA GLN A 92 17.07 23.97 24.26
C GLN A 92 16.89 24.85 23.03
N VAL A 93 16.42 26.09 23.18
CA VAL A 93 16.78 27.20 22.28
C VAL A 93 16.74 28.51 23.07
N LEU A 94 17.88 29.21 23.15
CA LEU A 94 17.97 30.60 23.59
C LEU A 94 18.48 31.48 22.45
N ALA A 95 17.66 32.47 22.05
CA ALA A 95 18.02 33.89 22.02
C ALA A 95 16.71 34.73 21.93
N VAL A 96 16.59 35.71 22.82
CA VAL A 96 15.41 36.52 23.26
C VAL A 96 14.89 37.49 22.17
N PRO A 97 13.63 38.04 22.21
CA PRO A 97 12.52 37.95 23.19
C PRO A 97 11.24 37.30 22.58
N VAL A 98 10.41 36.47 23.21
CA VAL A 98 9.94 36.31 24.60
C VAL A 98 9.90 34.79 24.87
N PRO A 99 10.92 34.19 25.51
CA PRO A 99 11.16 32.75 25.51
C PRO A 99 10.03 31.90 26.10
N TRP A 100 9.33 32.42 27.11
CA TRP A 100 8.29 31.67 27.83
C TRP A 100 7.01 31.49 27.00
N LEU A 101 6.66 32.43 26.12
CA LEU A 101 5.43 32.35 25.34
C LEU A 101 5.52 31.28 24.23
N ALA A 102 6.71 31.12 23.63
CA ALA A 102 6.96 30.13 22.59
C ALA A 102 7.08 28.71 23.17
N ALA A 103 7.79 28.56 24.30
CA ALA A 103 7.87 27.30 25.03
C ALA A 103 6.50 26.89 25.59
N TYR A 104 5.72 27.85 26.11
CA TYR A 104 4.34 27.61 26.52
C TYR A 104 3.47 27.22 25.32
N ARG A 105 3.54 27.92 24.17
CA ARG A 105 2.74 27.53 22.98
C ARG A 105 3.10 26.14 22.45
N ALA A 106 4.37 25.77 22.48
CA ALA A 106 4.85 24.48 21.96
C ALA A 106 4.45 23.29 22.84
N ALA A 107 4.31 23.50 24.15
CA ALA A 107 4.00 22.45 25.11
C ALA A 107 2.73 22.76 25.95
N LYS A 108 1.88 23.64 25.42
CA LYS A 108 0.69 24.17 26.10
C LYS A 108 -0.19 23.02 26.58
N ASP A 109 -0.40 22.05 25.71
CA ASP A 109 -1.33 20.96 25.96
C ASP A 109 -0.77 19.97 27.00
N GLU A 110 0.54 19.73 27.02
CA GLU A 110 1.21 18.93 28.05
C GLU A 110 1.18 19.62 29.42
N VAL A 111 1.45 20.94 29.45
CA VAL A 111 1.42 21.75 30.68
C VAL A 111 -0.01 21.82 31.24
N LEU A 112 -1.00 22.07 30.38
CA LEU A 112 -2.40 22.10 30.77
C LEU A 112 -2.91 20.73 31.22
N ALA A 113 -2.40 19.62 30.63
CA ALA A 113 -2.75 18.28 31.07
C ALA A 113 -2.15 17.91 32.45
N ALA A 114 -0.96 18.41 32.78
CA ALA A 114 -0.31 18.18 34.07
C ALA A 114 -0.77 19.11 35.20
N MET A 115 -1.36 20.26 34.87
CA MET A 115 -1.78 21.28 35.84
C MET A 115 -2.80 20.79 36.89
N PRO A 116 -3.87 20.05 36.54
CA PRO A 116 -4.85 19.57 37.50
C PRO A 116 -4.24 18.68 38.58
N GLU A 117 -3.32 17.79 38.20
CA GLU A 117 -2.61 16.89 39.13
C GLU A 117 -1.74 17.68 40.11
N ARG A 118 -0.98 18.67 39.60
CA ARG A 118 -0.11 19.52 40.42
C ARG A 118 -0.91 20.40 41.37
N LEU A 119 -1.98 21.03 40.90
CA LEU A 119 -2.88 21.85 41.72
C LEU A 119 -3.54 21.02 42.82
N ALA A 120 -3.94 19.77 42.52
CA ALA A 120 -4.47 18.85 43.50
C ALA A 120 -3.43 18.55 44.60
N TRP A 121 -2.20 18.17 44.22
CA TRP A 121 -1.12 17.88 45.17
C TRP A 121 -0.77 19.08 46.05
N VAL A 122 -0.58 20.25 45.46
CA VAL A 122 -0.22 21.47 46.18
C VAL A 122 -1.36 21.91 47.11
N SER A 123 -2.62 21.75 46.68
CA SER A 123 -3.79 22.03 47.53
C SER A 123 -3.87 21.08 48.73
N ILE A 124 -3.56 19.80 48.55
CA ILE A 124 -3.49 18.82 49.64
C ILE A 124 -2.41 19.21 50.66
N VAL A 125 -1.21 19.56 50.20
CA VAL A 125 -0.11 19.99 51.08
C VAL A 125 -0.47 21.26 51.84
N PHE A 126 -1.07 22.24 51.16
CA PHE A 126 -1.54 23.48 51.79
C PHE A 126 -2.58 23.20 52.88
N LEU A 127 -3.61 22.39 52.58
CA LEU A 127 -4.65 22.03 53.53
C LEU A 127 -4.08 21.28 54.74
N ALA A 128 -3.15 20.35 54.52
CA ALA A 128 -2.46 19.62 55.59
C ALA A 128 -1.65 20.57 56.50
N ALA A 129 -0.97 21.56 55.94
CA ALA A 129 -0.21 22.55 56.71
C ALA A 129 -1.12 23.48 57.53
N VAL A 130 -2.25 23.92 56.96
CA VAL A 130 -3.28 24.70 57.67
C VAL A 130 -3.83 23.89 58.86
N LEU A 131 -4.09 22.60 58.65
CA LEU A 131 -4.51 21.64 59.67
C LEU A 131 -3.50 21.55 60.82
N ALA A 132 -2.23 21.31 60.50
CA ALA A 132 -1.16 21.18 61.48
C ALA A 132 -0.99 22.48 62.29
N GLY A 133 -1.09 23.64 61.62
CA GLY A 133 -1.08 24.95 62.28
C GLY A 133 -2.28 25.14 63.23
N ALA A 134 -3.48 24.73 62.83
CA ALA A 134 -4.68 24.81 63.65
C ALA A 134 -4.62 23.86 64.87
N VAL A 135 -4.19 22.60 64.67
CA VAL A 135 -4.00 21.61 65.74
C VAL A 135 -2.95 22.11 66.74
N HIS A 136 -1.82 22.64 66.25
CA HIS A 136 -0.79 23.16 67.13
C HIS A 136 -1.30 24.35 67.95
N ARG A 137 -2.06 25.28 67.35
CA ARG A 137 -2.68 26.39 68.08
C ARG A 137 -3.62 25.88 69.17
N TRP A 138 -4.48 24.93 68.83
CA TRP A 138 -5.40 24.31 69.79
C TRP A 138 -4.66 23.65 70.98
N ILE A 139 -3.56 22.94 70.73
CA ILE A 139 -2.71 22.36 71.79
C ILE A 139 -2.11 23.48 72.66
N ALA A 140 -1.66 24.58 72.06
CA ALA A 140 -1.05 25.70 72.78
C ALA A 140 -2.09 26.42 73.66
N ASP A 141 -3.29 26.67 73.14
CA ASP A 141 -4.39 27.31 73.88
C ASP A 141 -4.87 26.42 75.04
N ARG A 142 -4.88 25.09 74.87
CA ARG A 142 -5.13 24.11 75.94
C ARG A 142 -4.06 24.12 77.04
N ARG A 143 -2.78 24.28 76.67
CA ARG A 143 -1.67 24.34 77.63
C ARG A 143 -1.59 25.67 78.39
N ALA A 144 -2.14 26.74 77.83
CA ALA A 144 -2.14 28.07 78.44
C ALA A 144 -3.20 28.25 79.55
N GLY A 145 -3.94 27.21 79.92
CA GLY A 145 -4.89 27.27 81.04
C GLY A 145 -6.12 28.13 80.76
N ALA A 146 -6.49 28.35 79.50
CA ALA A 146 -7.74 29.00 79.15
C ALA A 146 -8.92 28.06 79.44
N GLU A 147 -9.32 27.96 80.72
CA GLU A 147 -10.49 27.23 81.23
C GLU A 147 -11.81 27.94 80.91
N GLY A 148 -11.95 28.46 79.68
CA GLY A 148 -13.25 28.86 79.15
C GLY A 148 -13.98 27.63 78.66
N GLU A 149 -15.03 27.24 79.40
CA GLU A 149 -15.97 26.14 79.14
C GLU A 149 -16.05 25.73 77.65
N ILE A 150 -15.34 24.64 77.34
CA ILE A 150 -15.10 24.13 76.01
C ILE A 150 -16.41 23.51 75.47
N ARG A 151 -17.20 24.32 74.75
CA ARG A 151 -18.13 23.83 73.70
C ARG A 151 -17.38 23.30 72.44
N SER A 152 -16.10 22.94 72.55
CA SER A 152 -15.14 22.79 71.44
C SER A 152 -14.92 21.38 70.88
N GLY A 153 -15.73 20.38 71.30
CA GLY A 153 -15.75 19.08 70.64
C GLY A 153 -16.13 19.17 69.15
N ALA A 154 -17.13 20.01 68.83
CA ALA A 154 -17.61 20.22 67.46
C ALA A 154 -16.58 20.96 66.59
N ALA A 155 -15.87 21.97 67.13
CA ALA A 155 -14.85 22.71 66.39
C ALA A 155 -13.62 21.84 66.08
N THR A 156 -13.24 20.95 66.99
CA THR A 156 -12.12 20.02 66.80
C THR A 156 -12.47 18.93 65.78
N ALA A 157 -13.70 18.39 65.85
CA ALA A 157 -14.21 17.45 64.86
C ALA A 157 -14.30 18.09 63.46
N ALA A 158 -14.77 19.34 63.37
CA ALA A 158 -14.84 20.07 62.10
C ALA A 158 -13.46 20.30 61.46
N LEU A 159 -12.43 20.62 62.27
CA LEU A 159 -11.06 20.85 61.79
C LEU A 159 -10.38 19.59 61.24
N ILE A 160 -10.75 18.40 61.72
CA ILE A 160 -10.26 17.12 61.20
C ILE A 160 -11.13 16.63 60.02
N ALA A 161 -12.44 16.85 60.08
CA ALA A 161 -13.37 16.39 59.05
C ALA A 161 -13.20 17.16 57.73
N LEU A 162 -13.08 18.50 57.76
CA LEU A 162 -12.94 19.32 56.54
C LEU A 162 -11.81 18.87 55.57
N PRO A 163 -10.57 18.64 56.03
CA PRO A 163 -9.46 18.23 55.17
C PRO A 163 -9.58 16.77 54.71
N LEU A 164 -10.18 15.87 55.50
CA LEU A 164 -10.51 14.52 55.04
C LEU A 164 -11.57 14.56 53.94
N VAL A 165 -12.59 15.41 54.09
CA VAL A 165 -13.62 15.64 53.07
C VAL A 165 -13.00 16.28 51.82
N ALA A 166 -12.09 17.25 51.97
CA ALA A 166 -11.39 17.85 50.85
C ALA A 166 -10.47 16.86 50.13
N ALA A 167 -9.72 16.03 50.86
CA ALA A 167 -8.87 14.98 50.29
C ALA A 167 -9.73 13.93 49.56
N ALA A 168 -10.86 13.52 50.13
CA ALA A 168 -11.81 12.62 49.49
C ALA A 168 -12.42 13.25 48.23
N ALA A 169 -12.78 14.53 48.26
CA ALA A 169 -13.30 15.26 47.11
C ALA A 169 -12.25 15.39 46.00
N ILE A 170 -10.99 15.68 46.33
CA ILE A 170 -9.89 15.74 45.38
C ILE A 170 -9.58 14.36 44.80
N ALA A 171 -9.53 13.32 45.64
CA ALA A 171 -9.34 11.95 45.18
C ALA A 171 -10.51 11.49 44.27
N GLY A 172 -11.74 11.90 44.60
CA GLY A 172 -12.92 11.67 43.77
C GLY A 172 -12.87 12.43 42.44
N ALA A 173 -12.49 13.71 42.46
CA ALA A 173 -12.30 14.52 41.25
C ALA A 173 -11.17 13.97 40.36
N TRP A 174 -10.07 13.54 40.96
CA TRP A 174 -8.97 12.89 40.25
C TRP A 174 -9.41 11.58 39.63
N ARG A 175 -10.12 10.74 40.38
CA ARG A 175 -10.64 9.46 39.90
C ARG A 175 -11.64 9.66 38.77
N THR A 176 -12.57 10.59 38.90
CA THR A 176 -13.55 10.92 37.85
C THR A 176 -12.88 11.49 36.59
N HIS A 177 -11.80 12.28 36.74
CA HIS A 177 -10.98 12.73 35.61
C HIS A 177 -10.22 11.58 34.95
N GLU A 178 -9.62 10.67 35.74
CA GLU A 178 -8.92 9.47 35.28
C GLU A 178 -9.85 8.46 34.58
N GLU A 179 -11.12 8.43 34.97
CA GLU A 179 -12.19 7.62 34.39
C GLU A 179 -12.90 8.32 33.21
N GLY A 180 -12.56 9.59 32.91
CA GLY A 180 -13.14 10.36 31.80
C GLY A 180 -14.56 10.85 32.04
N LEU A 181 -15.02 10.81 33.29
CA LEU A 181 -16.31 11.36 33.71
C LEU A 181 -16.29 12.89 33.73
N TRP A 182 -15.10 13.50 33.77
CA TRP A 182 -14.95 14.96 33.76
C TRP A 182 -13.67 15.44 33.05
N GLY A 183 -13.84 16.36 32.10
CA GLY A 183 -12.75 16.92 31.28
C GLY A 183 -12.27 16.02 30.14
N ALA A 184 -11.46 16.56 29.24
CA ALA A 184 -10.86 15.83 28.13
C ALA A 184 -9.55 15.15 28.57
N ASN A 185 -9.65 14.05 29.32
CA ASN A 185 -8.47 13.22 29.61
C ASN A 185 -8.26 12.23 28.45
N PRO A 186 -7.20 12.34 27.63
CA PRO A 186 -6.94 11.41 26.52
C PRO A 186 -6.62 9.98 26.99
N ARG A 187 -6.35 9.79 28.29
CA ARG A 187 -6.05 8.51 28.93
C ARG A 187 -7.25 7.91 29.66
N ALA A 188 -8.40 8.58 29.63
CA ALA A 188 -9.61 8.00 30.19
C ALA A 188 -10.05 6.79 29.35
N PRO A 189 -10.56 5.72 29.99
CA PRO A 189 -11.08 4.55 29.30
C PRO A 189 -12.47 4.86 28.75
N VAL A 190 -12.54 5.68 27.71
CA VAL A 190 -13.77 6.03 26.99
C VAL A 190 -13.61 5.70 25.51
N ALA A 191 -14.71 5.33 24.85
CA ALA A 191 -14.73 4.91 23.45
C ALA A 191 -13.98 5.89 22.52
N ALA A 192 -14.17 7.21 22.72
CA ALA A 192 -13.54 8.25 21.93
C ALA A 192 -11.99 8.20 21.98
N ASN A 193 -11.42 7.82 23.13
CA ASN A 193 -9.97 7.71 23.31
C ASN A 193 -9.41 6.39 22.77
N PHE A 194 -10.22 5.33 22.75
CA PHE A 194 -9.82 4.04 22.19
C PHE A 194 -9.86 4.04 20.65
N LEU A 195 -10.82 4.74 20.05
CA LEU A 195 -11.09 4.67 18.60
C LEU A 195 -9.85 4.90 17.71
N PRO A 196 -8.97 5.90 17.93
CA PRO A 196 -7.78 6.11 17.10
C PRO A 196 -6.79 4.94 17.19
N VAL A 197 -6.59 4.40 18.40
CA VAL A 197 -5.65 3.29 18.65
C VAL A 197 -6.19 1.97 18.09
N VAL A 198 -7.48 1.70 18.28
CA VAL A 198 -8.17 0.54 17.73
C VAL A 198 -8.18 0.60 16.20
N SER A 199 -8.42 1.78 15.60
CA SER A 199 -8.39 1.97 14.15
C SER A 199 -7.00 1.70 13.57
N ALA A 200 -5.96 2.25 14.18
CA ALA A 200 -4.58 2.00 13.76
C ALA A 200 -4.20 0.52 13.91
N TYR A 201 -4.67 -0.15 14.97
CA TYR A 201 -4.46 -1.58 15.17
C TYR A 201 -5.19 -2.43 14.12
N ALA A 202 -6.47 -2.13 13.86
CA ALA A 202 -7.30 -2.83 12.89
C ALA A 202 -6.74 -2.67 11.45
N GLU A 203 -6.23 -1.49 11.11
CA GLU A 203 -5.52 -1.25 9.86
C GLU A 203 -4.24 -2.10 9.76
N ARG A 204 -3.40 -2.06 10.80
CA ARG A 204 -2.13 -2.81 10.86
C ARG A 204 -2.32 -4.33 10.77
N THR A 205 -3.38 -4.85 11.35
CA THR A 205 -3.69 -6.30 11.34
C THR A 205 -4.45 -6.73 10.09
N GLY A 206 -4.72 -5.81 9.15
CA GLY A 206 -5.44 -6.11 7.92
C GLY A 206 -6.95 -6.32 8.11
N GLN A 207 -7.49 -6.06 9.30
CA GLN A 207 -8.94 -6.09 9.55
C GLN A 207 -9.68 -5.01 8.77
N LEU A 208 -8.99 -3.90 8.47
CA LEU A 208 -9.46 -2.84 7.57
C LEU A 208 -8.89 -2.97 6.15
N ALA A 209 -8.50 -4.18 5.72
CA ALA A 209 -8.14 -4.39 4.32
C ALA A 209 -9.31 -4.01 3.42
N ALA A 210 -9.03 -3.24 2.37
CA ALA A 210 -10.04 -2.86 1.40
C ALA A 210 -10.67 -4.12 0.79
N VAL A 211 -11.96 -4.33 1.04
CA VAL A 211 -12.73 -5.30 0.28
C VAL A 211 -13.06 -4.63 -1.03
N CYS A 212 -12.55 -5.22 -2.10
CA CYS A 212 -12.63 -4.61 -3.42
C CYS A 212 -12.94 -5.69 -4.44
N VAL A 213 -13.54 -5.25 -5.55
CA VAL A 213 -13.83 -6.13 -6.68
C VAL A 213 -12.83 -5.83 -7.77
N ALA A 214 -12.03 -6.83 -8.10
CA ALA A 214 -11.17 -6.75 -9.25
C ALA A 214 -12.05 -6.67 -10.50
N LEU A 215 -11.88 -5.61 -11.27
CA LEU A 215 -12.19 -5.69 -12.69
C LEU A 215 -11.09 -6.57 -13.28
N ALA A 216 -11.30 -7.88 -13.27
CA ALA A 216 -10.63 -8.74 -14.22
C ALA A 216 -11.35 -8.49 -15.56
N PRO A 217 -10.78 -7.71 -16.50
CA PRO A 217 -11.05 -8.04 -17.88
C PRO A 217 -10.49 -9.45 -18.01
N ASP A 218 -11.35 -10.48 -17.97
CA ASP A 218 -10.89 -11.80 -18.35
C ASP A 218 -10.29 -11.62 -19.74
N SER A 219 -8.97 -11.70 -19.80
CA SER A 219 -8.20 -11.63 -21.01
C SER A 219 -8.33 -12.98 -21.70
N GLY A 220 -9.57 -13.35 -22.06
CA GLY A 220 -9.80 -14.38 -23.07
C GLY A 220 -8.93 -14.05 -24.29
N PRO A 221 -8.48 -15.03 -25.09
CA PRO A 221 -7.57 -14.80 -26.21
C PRO A 221 -8.01 -13.71 -27.22
N ASP A 222 -9.30 -13.35 -27.25
CA ASP A 222 -9.83 -12.26 -28.09
C ASP A 222 -9.74 -10.88 -27.40
N VAL A 223 -9.46 -10.88 -26.09
CA VAL A 223 -9.11 -9.75 -25.21
C VAL A 223 -7.65 -9.91 -24.76
N ARG A 224 -6.80 -10.59 -25.54
CA ARG A 224 -5.35 -10.44 -25.38
C ARG A 224 -5.09 -8.95 -25.19
N ARG A 225 -4.32 -8.64 -24.14
CA ARG A 225 -3.72 -7.34 -23.86
C ARG A 225 -3.32 -6.69 -25.20
N GLY A 226 -4.19 -5.79 -25.69
CA GLY A 226 -4.15 -5.27 -27.05
C GLY A 226 -4.43 -6.33 -28.15
N ALA A 227 -5.58 -6.22 -28.81
CA ALA A 227 -5.53 -6.23 -30.27
C ALA A 227 -4.78 -4.94 -30.67
N PRO A 228 -3.88 -4.97 -31.67
CA PRO A 228 -3.10 -3.80 -31.99
C PRO A 228 -4.10 -2.78 -32.59
N GLY A 229 -4.23 -1.68 -31.86
CA GLY A 229 -5.29 -0.69 -32.01
C GLY A 229 -5.19 0.37 -30.93
N ILE A 230 -5.20 -0.01 -29.65
CA ILE A 230 -4.99 0.91 -28.51
C ILE A 230 -4.40 0.07 -27.36
N ALA A 231 -3.22 0.45 -26.85
CA ALA A 231 -2.49 -0.14 -25.72
C ALA A 231 -1.78 -1.50 -25.94
N HIS A 232 -0.67 -1.49 -26.69
CA HIS A 232 0.42 -2.47 -26.49
C HIS A 232 1.59 -1.81 -25.76
N SER A 233 1.69 -2.08 -24.46
CA SER A 233 2.95 -2.29 -23.73
C SER A 233 2.58 -2.58 -22.28
N ASP A 234 2.55 -3.85 -21.88
CA ASP A 234 2.70 -4.42 -20.53
C ASP A 234 2.32 -3.61 -19.26
N ILE A 235 1.33 -2.75 -19.35
CA ILE A 235 0.62 -2.19 -18.21
C ILE A 235 -0.84 -2.51 -18.48
N PRO A 236 -1.54 -3.27 -17.61
CA PRO A 236 -2.99 -3.35 -17.65
C PRO A 236 -3.50 -1.91 -17.64
N GLY A 237 -4.07 -1.44 -18.74
CA GLY A 237 -4.65 -0.10 -18.82
C GLY A 237 -5.92 -0.05 -17.99
N LEU A 238 -5.79 0.09 -16.67
CA LEU A 238 -6.93 0.27 -15.76
C LEU A 238 -7.72 1.56 -16.03
N GLY A 239 -7.27 2.36 -17.01
CA GLY A 239 -7.94 3.58 -17.44
C GLY A 239 -8.84 3.47 -18.66
N MET A 240 -8.77 2.40 -19.44
CA MET A 240 -9.57 2.30 -20.66
C MET A 240 -9.80 0.84 -21.05
N ALA A 241 -11.05 0.49 -21.29
CA ALA A 241 -11.44 -0.81 -21.83
C ALA A 241 -12.25 -0.58 -23.11
N THR A 242 -11.96 -1.32 -24.19
CA THR A 242 -12.85 -1.37 -25.35
C THR A 242 -13.28 -2.81 -25.56
N LEU A 243 -14.56 -3.09 -25.37
CA LEU A 243 -15.10 -4.43 -25.35
C LEU A 243 -16.05 -4.60 -26.55
N PRO A 244 -15.76 -5.52 -27.49
CA PRO A 244 -16.70 -5.87 -28.55
C PRO A 244 -18.04 -6.30 -27.95
N VAL A 245 -19.15 -5.81 -28.49
CA VAL A 245 -20.50 -6.19 -28.01
C VAL A 245 -20.73 -7.68 -28.21
N ARG A 246 -20.20 -8.25 -29.30
CA ARG A 246 -20.21 -9.69 -29.57
C ARG A 246 -18.83 -10.29 -29.34
N ALA A 247 -18.75 -11.36 -28.57
CA ALA A 247 -17.55 -12.18 -28.45
C ALA A 247 -17.22 -12.83 -29.81
N ALA A 248 -15.94 -13.04 -30.10
CA ALA A 248 -15.52 -13.71 -31.33
C ALA A 248 -16.00 -15.17 -31.36
N GLU A 249 -16.01 -15.81 -30.18
CA GLU A 249 -16.50 -17.17 -30.00
C GLU A 249 -17.85 -17.15 -29.25
N PRO A 250 -18.95 -17.70 -29.82
CA PRO A 250 -20.28 -17.63 -29.22
C PRO A 250 -20.36 -18.15 -27.79
N TYR A 251 -19.59 -19.18 -27.45
CA TYR A 251 -19.59 -19.76 -26.10
C TYR A 251 -19.04 -18.83 -25.01
N ARG A 252 -18.32 -17.75 -25.39
CA ARG A 252 -17.85 -16.70 -24.48
C ARG A 252 -18.78 -15.50 -24.37
N GLN A 253 -19.90 -15.48 -25.09
CA GLN A 253 -20.79 -14.33 -25.11
C GLN A 253 -21.31 -13.99 -23.71
N ALA A 254 -21.71 -14.97 -22.91
CA ALA A 254 -22.19 -14.73 -21.55
C ALA A 254 -21.14 -14.06 -20.63
N GLU A 255 -19.86 -14.40 -20.82
CA GLU A 255 -18.74 -13.77 -20.10
C GLU A 255 -18.50 -12.34 -20.58
N ARG A 256 -18.59 -12.12 -21.90
CA ARG A 256 -18.53 -10.77 -22.50
C ARG A 256 -19.66 -9.88 -21.99
N ASP A 257 -20.89 -10.37 -21.98
CA ASP A 257 -22.07 -9.65 -21.52
C ASP A 257 -21.91 -9.27 -20.04
N ARG A 258 -21.41 -10.20 -19.22
CA ARG A 258 -21.11 -9.92 -17.82
C ARG A 258 -20.03 -8.86 -17.67
N ALA A 259 -18.97 -8.89 -18.49
CA ALA A 259 -17.94 -7.86 -18.47
C ALA A 259 -18.50 -6.48 -18.86
N LEU A 260 -19.26 -6.39 -19.95
CA LEU A 260 -19.94 -5.16 -20.37
C LEU A 260 -20.82 -4.62 -19.24
N LEU A 261 -21.63 -5.48 -18.62
CA LEU A 261 -22.50 -5.10 -17.51
C LEU A 261 -21.72 -4.55 -16.30
N ARG A 262 -20.59 -5.18 -15.92
CA ARG A 262 -19.71 -4.68 -14.84
C ARG A 262 -19.22 -3.26 -15.14
N TYR A 263 -18.73 -3.02 -16.36
CA TYR A 263 -18.25 -1.70 -16.75
C TYR A 263 -19.39 -0.68 -16.86
N ASP A 264 -20.58 -1.09 -17.32
CA ASP A 264 -21.77 -0.22 -17.38
C ASP A 264 -22.23 0.22 -15.98
N VAL A 265 -22.24 -0.70 -15.01
CA VAL A 265 -22.54 -0.40 -13.60
C VAL A 265 -21.59 0.64 -13.05
N LEU A 266 -20.27 0.43 -13.24
CA LEU A 266 -19.26 1.39 -12.78
C LEU A 266 -19.30 2.69 -13.58
N ALA A 267 -19.71 2.67 -14.85
CA ALA A 267 -19.90 3.87 -15.63
C ALA A 267 -21.08 4.71 -15.13
N ARG A 268 -22.22 4.07 -14.81
CA ARG A 268 -23.37 4.73 -14.16
C ARG A 268 -23.02 5.30 -12.79
N ALA A 269 -22.13 4.63 -12.05
CA ALA A 269 -21.56 5.12 -10.79
C ALA A 269 -20.59 6.31 -10.98
N GLY A 270 -20.34 6.74 -12.22
CA GLY A 270 -19.43 7.84 -12.53
C GLY A 270 -17.95 7.46 -12.47
N TYR A 271 -17.61 6.18 -12.34
CA TYR A 271 -16.21 5.70 -12.32
C TYR A 271 -15.64 5.48 -13.72
N PHE A 272 -16.49 5.34 -14.73
CA PHE A 272 -16.12 5.30 -16.14
C PHE A 272 -17.06 6.18 -16.97
N THR A 273 -16.58 6.75 -18.06
CA THR A 273 -17.43 7.21 -19.17
C THR A 273 -17.55 6.07 -20.17
N ALA A 274 -18.78 5.72 -20.55
CA ALA A 274 -19.05 4.74 -21.60
C ALA A 274 -19.42 5.45 -22.91
N SER A 275 -18.93 4.95 -24.04
CA SER A 275 -19.27 5.42 -25.38
C SER A 275 -19.28 4.25 -26.36
N GLU A 276 -20.24 4.22 -27.28
CA GLU A 276 -20.25 3.26 -28.38
C GLU A 276 -19.10 3.54 -29.36
N THR A 277 -18.52 2.49 -29.92
CA THR A 277 -17.43 2.56 -30.89
C THR A 277 -17.43 1.31 -31.79
N HIS A 278 -16.45 1.20 -32.67
CA HIS A 278 -16.22 0.01 -33.48
C HIS A 278 -14.76 -0.41 -33.38
N VAL A 279 -14.50 -1.71 -33.42
CA VAL A 279 -13.14 -2.28 -33.41
C VAL A 279 -12.98 -3.31 -34.50
N LEU A 280 -11.75 -3.48 -34.99
CA LEU A 280 -11.41 -4.54 -35.93
C LEU A 280 -11.11 -5.83 -35.16
N ASN A 281 -11.93 -6.86 -35.39
CA ASN A 281 -11.74 -8.18 -34.79
C ASN A 281 -10.53 -8.93 -35.42
N ALA A 282 -10.29 -10.17 -35.02
CA ALA A 282 -9.19 -10.98 -35.55
C ALA A 282 -9.35 -11.33 -37.04
N ALA A 283 -10.60 -11.38 -37.55
CA ALA A 283 -10.91 -11.60 -38.96
C ALA A 283 -10.80 -10.31 -39.81
N GLY A 284 -10.43 -9.18 -39.21
CA GLY A 284 -10.40 -7.88 -39.88
C GLY A 284 -11.77 -7.24 -40.10
N GLU A 285 -12.83 -7.80 -39.51
CA GLU A 285 -14.17 -7.25 -39.60
C GLU A 285 -14.34 -6.12 -38.58
N VAL A 286 -15.02 -5.05 -38.98
CA VAL A 286 -15.41 -3.96 -38.08
C VAL A 286 -16.64 -4.42 -37.29
N VAL A 287 -16.48 -4.60 -35.98
CA VAL A 287 -17.56 -5.03 -35.07
C VAL A 287 -17.91 -3.91 -34.09
N PRO A 288 -19.19 -3.76 -33.70
CA PRO A 288 -19.59 -2.81 -32.67
C PRO A 288 -18.94 -3.18 -31.34
N ALA A 289 -18.53 -2.17 -30.59
CA ALA A 289 -17.86 -2.28 -29.32
C ALA A 289 -18.25 -1.13 -28.40
N ARG A 290 -18.11 -1.33 -27.10
CA ARG A 290 -18.27 -0.26 -26.11
C ARG A 290 -16.91 0.11 -25.53
N ARG A 291 -16.60 1.40 -25.54
CA ARG A 291 -15.40 1.99 -24.96
C ARG A 291 -15.75 2.56 -23.60
N TYR A 292 -15.00 2.17 -22.60
CA TYR A 292 -15.05 2.67 -21.24
C TYR A 292 -13.74 3.38 -20.95
N VAL A 293 -13.85 4.56 -20.37
CA VAL A 293 -12.70 5.36 -20.00
C VAL A 293 -12.85 5.75 -18.54
N MET A 294 -11.90 5.39 -17.68
CA MET A 294 -11.99 5.64 -16.25
C MET A 294 -12.09 7.14 -15.99
N THR A 295 -12.84 7.54 -14.98
CA THR A 295 -12.90 8.94 -14.56
C THR A 295 -11.89 9.19 -13.45
N LEU A 296 -11.77 10.45 -13.02
CA LEU A 296 -10.99 10.75 -11.83
C LEU A 296 -11.56 10.05 -10.57
N ALA A 297 -12.88 10.06 -10.42
CA ALA A 297 -13.55 9.37 -9.32
C ALA A 297 -13.27 7.85 -9.36
N GLY A 298 -13.29 7.24 -10.55
CA GLY A 298 -12.93 5.84 -10.72
C GLY A 298 -11.48 5.53 -10.33
N TRP A 299 -10.54 6.42 -10.67
CA TRP A 299 -9.15 6.27 -10.25
C TRP A 299 -8.98 6.35 -8.72
N GLU A 300 -9.63 7.34 -8.09
CA GLU A 300 -9.60 7.51 -6.63
C GLU A 300 -10.19 6.28 -5.93
N ALA A 301 -11.30 5.75 -6.46
CA ALA A 301 -11.99 4.56 -5.95
C ALA A 301 -11.28 3.21 -6.26
N SER A 302 -10.35 3.17 -7.22
CA SER A 302 -9.65 1.93 -7.62
C SER A 302 -8.27 1.77 -6.98
N GLU A 303 -7.94 0.57 -6.50
CA GLU A 303 -6.61 0.23 -6.00
C GLU A 303 -6.05 -0.94 -6.82
N ASN A 304 -5.06 -0.66 -7.67
CA ASN A 304 -4.46 -1.65 -8.58
C ASN A 304 -5.51 -2.42 -9.42
N GLY A 305 -6.59 -1.74 -9.81
CA GLY A 305 -7.67 -2.32 -10.64
C GLY A 305 -8.80 -2.97 -9.84
N CYS A 306 -8.72 -2.83 -8.52
CA CYS A 306 -9.72 -3.30 -7.60
C CYS A 306 -10.58 -2.11 -7.15
N PHE A 307 -11.88 -2.12 -7.43
CA PHE A 307 -12.78 -1.06 -7.02
C PHE A 307 -13.25 -1.32 -5.59
N ALA A 308 -12.93 -0.42 -4.67
CA ALA A 308 -13.31 -0.58 -3.27
C ALA A 308 -14.84 -0.65 -3.15
N LEU A 309 -15.32 -1.60 -2.35
CA LEU A 309 -16.74 -1.72 -2.03
C LEU A 309 -17.23 -0.63 -1.07
N GLY A 310 -16.29 0.07 -0.45
CA GLY A 310 -16.53 1.09 0.56
C GLY A 310 -15.25 1.35 1.33
N ARG A 311 -15.30 2.30 2.26
CA ARG A 311 -14.17 2.56 3.16
C ARG A 311 -14.26 1.66 4.39
N PRO A 312 -13.32 0.71 4.58
CA PRO A 312 -13.29 -0.08 5.80
C PRO A 312 -12.85 0.81 6.97
N GLU A 313 -13.63 0.82 8.04
CA GLU A 313 -13.37 1.60 9.26
C GLU A 313 -13.76 0.79 10.51
N VAL A 314 -13.26 1.22 11.67
CA VAL A 314 -13.83 0.83 12.96
C VAL A 314 -15.13 1.62 13.12
N LEU A 315 -16.25 0.91 13.16
CA LEU A 315 -17.58 1.52 13.17
C LEU A 315 -17.96 1.97 14.57
N GLU A 316 -17.66 1.14 15.57
CA GLU A 316 -18.08 1.37 16.95
C GLU A 316 -17.17 0.65 17.94
N ILE A 317 -16.93 1.27 19.10
CA ILE A 317 -16.43 0.58 20.29
C ILE A 317 -17.64 0.10 21.08
N LYS A 318 -17.99 -1.20 20.96
CA LYS A 318 -19.19 -1.78 21.58
C LYS A 318 -19.09 -1.81 23.10
N SER A 319 -17.95 -2.24 23.62
CA SER A 319 -17.72 -2.35 25.05
C SER A 319 -16.24 -2.32 25.36
N PHE A 320 -15.93 -2.02 26.61
CA PHE A 320 -14.60 -2.20 27.15
C PHE A 320 -14.72 -2.57 28.62
N ALA A 321 -13.90 -3.51 29.07
CA ALA A 321 -13.89 -3.97 30.45
C ALA A 321 -12.44 -4.02 30.95
N ARG A 322 -12.23 -3.60 32.20
CA ARG A 322 -10.96 -3.77 32.88
C ARG A 322 -10.73 -5.27 33.14
N ILE A 323 -9.52 -5.75 32.87
CA ILE A 323 -9.15 -7.15 33.11
C ILE A 323 -8.62 -7.28 34.55
N GLU A 324 -9.18 -8.23 35.30
CA GLU A 324 -8.74 -8.56 36.67
C GLU A 324 -8.23 -10.01 36.76
N PRO A 325 -7.19 -10.30 37.58
CA PRO A 325 -6.39 -9.35 38.34
C PRO A 325 -5.47 -8.52 37.43
N GLU A 326 -5.20 -7.28 37.82
CA GLU A 326 -4.29 -6.44 37.04
C GLU A 326 -2.86 -7.02 37.06
N PRO A 327 -2.16 -7.05 35.91
CA PRO A 327 -0.72 -7.22 35.96
C PRO A 327 -0.14 -6.09 36.81
N LYS A 328 0.83 -6.43 37.68
CA LYS A 328 1.33 -5.56 38.77
C LYS A 328 1.76 -4.14 38.35
N GLU A 329 1.97 -3.91 37.05
CA GLU A 329 2.57 -2.69 36.52
C GLU A 329 1.67 -1.92 35.53
N ALA A 330 0.49 -2.44 35.17
CA ALA A 330 -0.35 -1.74 34.18
C ALA A 330 -1.84 -2.07 34.27
N ARG A 331 -2.68 -1.05 34.02
CA ARG A 331 -4.12 -1.24 33.84
C ARG A 331 -4.38 -1.73 32.43
N VAL A 332 -5.04 -2.89 32.31
CA VAL A 332 -5.37 -3.51 31.01
C VAL A 332 -6.88 -3.52 30.83
N TYR A 333 -7.32 -3.14 29.62
CA TYR A 333 -8.71 -3.12 29.21
C TYR A 333 -8.88 -4.05 28.02
N GLU A 334 -9.84 -4.97 28.08
CA GLU A 334 -10.34 -5.67 26.90
C GLU A 334 -11.36 -4.76 26.21
N VAL A 335 -11.08 -4.37 24.97
CA VAL A 335 -11.94 -3.53 24.13
C VAL A 335 -12.56 -4.41 23.04
N VAL A 336 -13.88 -4.42 22.99
CA VAL A 336 -14.68 -5.06 21.95
C VAL A 336 -15.15 -3.99 20.98
N TYR A 337 -14.87 -4.15 19.70
CA TYR A 337 -15.21 -3.18 18.66
C TYR A 337 -15.77 -3.88 17.44
N THR A 338 -16.55 -3.14 16.66
CA THR A 338 -16.98 -3.57 15.33
C THR A 338 -16.17 -2.85 14.26
N HIS A 339 -15.81 -3.60 13.23
CA HIS A 339 -15.20 -3.05 12.03
C HIS A 339 -15.96 -3.54 10.80
N GLY A 340 -16.02 -2.72 9.77
CA GLY A 340 -16.80 -2.99 8.56
C GLY A 340 -16.68 -1.86 7.56
N LEU A 341 -17.56 -1.82 6.57
CA LEU A 341 -17.65 -0.68 5.67
C LEU A 341 -18.55 0.38 6.30
N ARG A 342 -18.05 1.60 6.50
CA ARG A 342 -18.86 2.71 7.02
C ARG A 342 -19.94 3.12 6.04
N GLU A 343 -19.53 3.22 4.78
CA GLU A 343 -20.39 3.53 3.64
C GLU A 343 -20.03 2.54 2.53
N ALA A 344 -20.99 1.68 2.19
CA ALA A 344 -20.89 0.87 0.99
C ALA A 344 -21.11 1.78 -0.22
N ALA A 345 -20.39 1.54 -1.31
CA ALA A 345 -20.56 2.33 -2.51
C ALA A 345 -21.98 2.12 -3.08
N ASP A 346 -22.67 3.21 -3.43
CA ASP A 346 -24.09 3.19 -3.82
C ASP A 346 -24.41 2.22 -4.95
N TRP A 347 -23.47 2.02 -5.88
CA TRP A 347 -23.63 1.11 -7.02
C TRP A 347 -23.80 -0.36 -6.60
N LEU A 348 -23.36 -0.75 -5.40
CA LEU A 348 -23.46 -2.12 -4.90
C LEU A 348 -24.90 -2.58 -4.69
N GLY A 349 -25.80 -1.66 -4.38
CA GLY A 349 -27.21 -1.97 -4.18
C GLY A 349 -28.00 -2.21 -5.46
N SER A 350 -27.41 -1.95 -6.64
CA SER A 350 -28.12 -2.11 -7.91
C SER A 350 -28.28 -3.58 -8.31
N GLU A 351 -29.43 -3.92 -8.89
CA GLU A 351 -29.70 -5.25 -9.44
C GLU A 351 -28.62 -5.66 -10.46
N ASP A 352 -28.21 -4.71 -11.30
CA ASP A 352 -27.15 -4.88 -12.29
C ASP A 352 -25.79 -5.21 -11.66
N ALA A 353 -25.45 -4.64 -10.49
CA ALA A 353 -24.23 -5.00 -9.78
C ALA A 353 -24.26 -6.47 -9.34
N GLY A 354 -25.42 -6.94 -8.86
CA GLY A 354 -25.62 -8.35 -8.54
C GLY A 354 -25.47 -9.26 -9.76
N ALA A 355 -26.02 -8.87 -10.92
CA ALA A 355 -25.89 -9.65 -12.15
C ALA A 355 -24.45 -9.62 -12.73
N GLY A 356 -23.80 -8.45 -12.72
CA GLY A 356 -22.46 -8.25 -13.28
C GLY A 356 -21.36 -8.87 -12.42
N PHE A 357 -21.38 -8.64 -11.11
CA PHE A 357 -20.32 -9.09 -10.20
C PHE A 357 -20.67 -10.37 -9.43
N GLY A 358 -21.90 -10.84 -9.55
CA GLY A 358 -22.42 -12.06 -8.90
C GLY A 358 -23.35 -11.72 -7.73
N ALA A 359 -24.41 -12.51 -7.57
CA ALA A 359 -25.45 -12.30 -6.55
C ALA A 359 -24.92 -12.32 -5.09
N GLY A 360 -23.69 -12.80 -4.89
CA GLY A 360 -22.99 -12.78 -3.61
C GLY A 360 -22.29 -11.46 -3.29
N LEU A 361 -22.34 -10.44 -4.16
CA LEU A 361 -21.72 -9.14 -3.91
C LEU A 361 -22.53 -8.34 -2.89
N LYS A 362 -22.50 -8.76 -1.63
CA LYS A 362 -23.04 -8.01 -0.50
C LYS A 362 -21.89 -7.32 0.22
N PRO A 363 -22.08 -6.09 0.73
CA PRO A 363 -21.16 -5.51 1.69
C PRO A 363 -20.89 -6.54 2.79
N PRO A 364 -19.63 -6.79 3.16
CA PRO A 364 -19.35 -7.68 4.28
C PRO A 364 -20.06 -7.16 5.52
N SER A 365 -20.81 -8.02 6.20
CA SER A 365 -21.45 -7.65 7.46
C SER A 365 -20.38 -7.18 8.45
N PRO A 366 -20.67 -6.16 9.28
CA PRO A 366 -19.77 -5.72 10.34
C PRO A 366 -19.30 -6.92 11.18
N LYS A 367 -18.00 -7.00 11.41
CA LYS A 367 -17.37 -8.05 12.21
C LYS A 367 -16.99 -7.49 13.57
N GLU A 368 -17.25 -8.28 14.60
CA GLU A 368 -16.78 -7.98 15.94
C GLU A 368 -15.36 -8.50 16.14
N ALA A 369 -14.51 -7.68 16.75
CA ALA A 369 -13.15 -8.02 17.10
C ALA A 369 -12.85 -7.57 18.53
N ARG A 370 -11.83 -8.19 19.12
CA ARG A 370 -11.35 -7.88 20.47
C ARG A 370 -9.90 -7.43 20.43
N LEU A 371 -9.57 -6.45 21.25
CA LEU A 371 -8.22 -5.92 21.42
C LEU A 371 -8.01 -5.60 22.88
N ARG A 372 -6.88 -6.04 23.44
CA ARG A 372 -6.48 -5.61 24.77
C ARG A 372 -5.61 -4.37 24.68
N LEU A 373 -5.97 -3.35 25.45
CA LEU A 373 -5.26 -2.07 25.53
C LEU A 373 -4.69 -1.88 26.92
N VAL A 374 -3.43 -1.47 26.98
CA VAL A 374 -2.68 -1.17 28.19
C VAL A 374 -2.64 0.35 28.36
N LYS A 375 -2.96 0.83 29.57
CA LYS A 375 -2.86 2.27 29.90
C LYS A 375 -1.39 2.67 30.05
N GLY A 376 -0.79 3.22 29.01
CA GLY A 376 0.56 3.79 29.04
C GLY A 376 0.64 5.12 29.78
N ARG A 377 1.85 5.69 29.87
CA ARG A 377 2.11 6.98 30.56
C ARG A 377 1.42 8.17 29.88
N SER A 378 1.44 8.20 28.55
CA SER A 378 0.86 9.27 27.73
C SER A 378 -0.34 8.81 26.90
N ALA A 379 -0.48 7.52 26.61
CA ALA A 379 -1.53 7.01 25.73
C ALA A 379 -1.86 5.51 25.91
N TRP A 380 -2.86 5.02 25.16
CA TRP A 380 -3.31 3.62 25.13
C TRP A 380 -2.48 2.76 24.18
N LEU A 381 -2.09 1.55 24.57
CA LEU A 381 -1.19 0.69 23.78
C LEU A 381 -1.77 -0.72 23.57
N PRO A 382 -1.73 -1.31 22.36
CA PRO A 382 -2.23 -2.67 22.14
C PRO A 382 -1.30 -3.75 22.74
N GLU A 383 -1.87 -4.70 23.49
CA GLU A 383 -1.16 -5.78 24.21
C GLU A 383 -0.32 -6.76 23.35
N PRO A 384 -0.63 -7.13 22.09
CA PRO A 384 0.21 -8.06 21.33
C PRO A 384 1.63 -7.55 21.02
N LEU A 385 1.97 -6.32 21.40
CA LEU A 385 3.33 -5.78 21.38
C LEU A 385 4.16 -6.16 22.63
N VAL A 386 3.55 -6.89 23.58
CA VAL A 386 4.15 -7.39 24.83
C VAL A 386 4.30 -8.92 24.74
N SER A 387 5.00 -9.42 23.73
CA SER A 387 5.16 -10.86 23.56
C SER A 387 6.40 -11.39 24.28
N ASP A 388 6.19 -12.37 25.17
CA ASP A 388 7.11 -13.46 25.62
C ASP A 388 7.36 -13.61 27.13
N GLY A 389 6.75 -12.80 28.00
CA GLY A 389 6.89 -13.00 29.45
C GLY A 389 8.28 -12.65 29.99
N THR A 390 9.17 -12.08 29.16
CA THR A 390 10.48 -11.56 29.61
C THR A 390 10.41 -10.12 30.15
N GLY A 391 9.20 -9.57 30.30
CA GLY A 391 8.93 -8.20 30.74
C GLY A 391 8.45 -7.32 29.59
N LEU A 392 7.78 -6.22 29.91
CA LEU A 392 7.47 -5.19 28.91
C LEU A 392 8.80 -4.70 28.31
N ASP A 393 9.06 -5.01 27.03
CA ASP A 393 10.10 -4.32 26.24
C ASP A 393 9.63 -2.87 26.01
N LYS A 394 9.82 -2.07 27.06
CA LYS A 394 9.38 -0.68 27.17
C LYS A 394 9.89 0.18 26.02
N ALA A 395 11.06 -0.18 25.45
CA ALA A 395 11.64 0.47 24.28
C ALA A 395 10.82 0.24 23.00
N LYS A 396 10.24 -0.96 22.79
CA LYS A 396 9.32 -1.22 21.66
C LYS A 396 7.97 -0.53 21.83
N LEU A 397 7.49 -0.40 23.06
CA LEU A 397 6.20 0.24 23.37
C LEU A 397 6.23 1.76 23.20
N GLU A 398 7.27 2.44 23.67
CA GLU A 398 7.45 3.89 23.48
C GLU A 398 7.68 4.24 21.99
N LEU A 399 8.38 3.39 21.23
CA LEU A 399 8.52 3.55 19.78
C LEU A 399 7.19 3.51 19.02
N THR A 400 6.14 2.88 19.56
CA THR A 400 4.92 2.61 18.79
C THR A 400 4.00 3.83 18.69
N PHE A 401 4.03 4.74 19.67
CA PHE A 401 3.12 5.88 19.74
C PHE A 401 3.66 7.14 19.04
N ASP A 402 4.95 7.45 19.22
CA ASP A 402 5.63 8.50 18.43
C ASP A 402 5.73 8.13 16.93
N GLN A 403 5.43 6.87 16.62
CA GLN A 403 5.29 6.35 15.26
C GLN A 403 3.83 6.10 14.87
N LEU A 404 2.81 6.56 15.60
CA LEU A 404 1.50 6.74 14.94
C LEU A 404 1.76 7.68 13.76
N LEU A 405 1.64 7.12 12.56
CA LEU A 405 2.25 7.64 11.35
C LEU A 405 1.94 9.14 11.23
N PRO A 406 2.97 10.02 11.17
CA PRO A 406 2.69 11.41 10.88
C PRO A 406 1.92 11.42 9.56
N PRO A 407 0.77 12.12 9.50
CA PRO A 407 -0.02 12.19 8.28
C PRO A 407 0.92 12.57 7.14
N VAL A 408 0.80 11.89 6.00
CA VAL A 408 1.61 12.22 4.84
C VAL A 408 1.20 13.62 4.41
N ASP A 409 2.01 14.62 4.71
CA ASP A 409 1.82 15.96 4.15
C ASP A 409 2.02 15.86 2.63
N LEU A 410 0.92 15.99 1.89
CA LEU A 410 0.91 15.94 0.44
C LEU A 410 1.82 17.01 -0.18
N ASN A 411 2.10 18.11 0.53
CA ASN A 411 3.02 19.15 0.08
C ASN A 411 4.50 18.72 0.13
N LEU A 412 4.84 17.72 0.94
CA LEU A 412 6.18 17.14 0.98
C LEU A 412 6.42 16.17 -0.18
N VAL A 413 5.39 15.57 -0.76
CA VAL A 413 5.53 14.53 -1.80
C VAL A 413 6.34 15.03 -3.01
N PRO A 414 6.10 16.24 -3.58
CA PRO A 414 6.96 16.78 -4.64
C PRO A 414 8.43 16.92 -4.22
N GLN A 415 8.69 17.32 -2.98
CA GLN A 415 10.06 17.48 -2.46
C GLN A 415 10.74 16.12 -2.28
N LEU A 416 10.00 15.10 -1.81
CA LEU A 416 10.48 13.73 -1.69
C LEU A 416 10.76 13.12 -3.07
N ALA A 417 9.90 13.38 -4.06
CA ALA A 417 10.13 12.96 -5.45
C ALA A 417 11.41 13.60 -6.04
N ALA A 418 11.62 14.89 -5.79
CA ALA A 418 12.83 15.60 -6.21
C ALA A 418 14.09 15.00 -5.57
N ARG A 419 14.08 14.79 -4.24
CA ARG A 419 15.22 14.23 -3.49
C ARG A 419 15.56 12.80 -3.90
N ALA A 420 14.57 11.98 -4.19
CA ALA A 420 14.78 10.61 -4.64
C ALA A 420 15.41 10.52 -6.04
N LYS A 421 15.71 11.67 -6.70
CA LYS A 421 16.05 11.76 -8.13
C LYS A 421 15.01 11.08 -9.03
N LEU A 422 13.83 10.79 -8.47
CA LEU A 422 12.66 10.33 -9.19
C LEU A 422 12.05 11.47 -10.02
N GLN A 423 12.67 12.65 -10.08
CA GLN A 423 12.38 13.67 -11.08
C GLN A 423 12.98 13.37 -12.47
N SER A 424 14.09 12.62 -12.58
CA SER A 424 14.54 12.12 -13.90
C SER A 424 13.68 10.95 -14.38
N ASN A 425 13.21 10.16 -13.42
CA ASN A 425 12.09 9.23 -13.58
C ASN A 425 10.75 9.91 -13.31
N ALA A 426 10.69 11.27 -13.29
CA ALA A 426 9.41 11.94 -13.21
C ALA A 426 8.70 11.38 -14.41
N PRO A 427 7.46 10.94 -14.20
CA PRO A 427 6.82 10.16 -15.21
C PRO A 427 6.71 11.20 -16.34
N SER A 428 7.49 11.03 -17.42
CA SER A 428 7.50 12.01 -18.49
C SER A 428 6.28 11.64 -19.31
N ALA A 429 5.43 12.61 -19.60
CA ALA A 429 4.36 12.38 -20.55
C ALA A 429 5.05 11.96 -21.86
N CYS A 430 5.06 10.66 -22.13
CA CYS A 430 5.99 10.06 -23.06
C CYS A 430 5.21 9.53 -24.23
N LEU A 431 5.49 10.06 -25.41
CA LEU A 431 5.02 9.49 -26.65
C LEU A 431 6.03 8.44 -27.09
N LEU A 432 5.65 7.16 -27.07
CA LEU A 432 6.50 6.10 -27.61
C LEU A 432 6.67 6.32 -29.11
N ILE A 433 7.93 6.41 -29.52
CA ILE A 433 8.40 6.44 -30.90
C ILE A 433 9.35 5.26 -31.08
N PRO A 434 9.50 4.71 -32.29
CA PRO A 434 10.43 3.60 -32.52
C PRO A 434 11.85 3.98 -32.05
N SER A 435 12.35 3.31 -31.01
CA SER A 435 13.75 3.37 -30.60
C SER A 435 14.61 2.48 -31.50
N ARG A 436 15.90 2.78 -31.61
CA ARG A 436 16.92 1.98 -32.32
C ARG A 436 16.76 0.46 -32.13
N PRO A 437 17.20 -0.35 -33.12
CA PRO A 437 16.93 -1.78 -33.13
C PRO A 437 17.65 -2.53 -32.00
N GLY A 438 16.89 -3.23 -31.17
CA GLY A 438 17.38 -4.16 -30.15
C GLY A 438 16.22 -4.93 -29.51
N GLU A 439 16.24 -6.26 -29.70
CA GLU A 439 15.35 -7.32 -29.19
C GLU A 439 13.98 -7.55 -29.85
N HIS A 440 13.16 -6.53 -30.16
CA HIS A 440 11.98 -6.72 -31.04
C HIS A 440 12.22 -6.33 -32.50
N ALA A 441 13.41 -5.80 -32.78
CA ALA A 441 13.75 -5.16 -34.04
C ALA A 441 14.63 -5.98 -34.97
N ALA A 442 14.82 -7.29 -34.72
CA ALA A 442 15.53 -8.15 -35.67
C ALA A 442 14.80 -8.29 -37.03
N ARG A 443 13.63 -7.67 -37.21
CA ARG A 443 12.82 -7.71 -38.44
C ARG A 443 12.25 -6.35 -38.88
N ILE A 444 12.74 -5.23 -38.32
CA ILE A 444 12.57 -3.91 -38.96
C ILE A 444 13.93 -3.62 -39.56
N GLU A 445 14.13 -4.06 -40.81
CA GLU A 445 15.43 -4.01 -41.48
C GLU A 445 15.97 -2.59 -41.68
N ALA A 446 17.30 -2.56 -41.82
CA ALA A 446 18.22 -1.47 -41.60
C ALA A 446 18.07 -0.28 -42.57
N GLY A 447 18.23 0.92 -42.01
CA GLY A 447 18.36 2.17 -42.75
C GLY A 447 18.45 3.40 -41.85
N VAL A 448 19.29 3.36 -40.80
CA VAL A 448 19.44 4.48 -39.85
C VAL A 448 20.82 5.12 -40.04
N ALA A 449 20.89 6.11 -40.94
CA ALA A 449 22.04 7.01 -41.06
C ALA A 449 21.74 8.44 -40.53
N GLY A 450 20.64 8.64 -39.79
CA GLY A 450 20.26 9.93 -39.21
C GLY A 450 19.61 9.79 -37.82
N ALA A 451 19.64 10.85 -37.03
CA ALA A 451 19.04 10.88 -35.70
C ALA A 451 17.53 10.54 -35.78
N TYR A 452 17.11 9.48 -35.07
CA TYR A 452 15.73 9.02 -34.87
C TYR A 452 14.85 8.98 -36.15
N SER A 453 15.05 7.94 -36.97
CA SER A 453 14.17 7.62 -38.11
C SER A 453 13.61 6.20 -38.05
N ALA A 454 12.41 6.00 -38.59
CA ALA A 454 11.77 4.69 -38.73
C ALA A 454 11.34 4.46 -40.19
N THR A 455 11.71 3.30 -40.77
CA THR A 455 11.37 2.94 -42.16
C THR A 455 10.42 1.76 -42.16
N PHE A 456 9.33 1.86 -42.90
CA PHE A 456 8.32 0.81 -43.08
C PHE A 456 8.28 0.41 -44.55
N ALA A 457 8.70 -0.81 -44.85
CA ALA A 457 8.53 -1.39 -46.18
C ALA A 457 7.04 -1.62 -46.49
N GLU A 458 6.65 -1.50 -47.76
CA GLU A 458 5.26 -1.69 -48.25
C GLU A 458 4.87 -3.17 -48.44
N GLU A 459 5.62 -4.12 -47.89
CA GLU A 459 5.40 -5.56 -48.12
C GLU A 459 3.95 -6.02 -47.88
N ALA A 460 3.44 -6.78 -48.85
CA ALA A 460 2.14 -7.43 -48.83
C ALA A 460 2.20 -8.75 -48.02
N GLY A 461 2.23 -8.67 -46.69
CA GLY A 461 2.07 -9.81 -45.79
C GLY A 461 0.82 -9.67 -44.92
N ILE A 462 0.10 -10.76 -44.65
CA ILE A 462 -1.09 -10.80 -43.76
C ILE A 462 -0.73 -11.38 -42.38
N ASP A 463 0.47 -11.11 -41.87
CA ASP A 463 0.87 -11.56 -40.54
C ASP A 463 0.57 -10.50 -39.46
N ASP A 464 0.61 -10.90 -38.18
CA ASP A 464 0.41 -9.99 -37.04
C ASP A 464 1.39 -8.80 -37.06
N GLN A 465 2.57 -8.97 -37.68
CA GLN A 465 3.58 -7.93 -37.85
C GLN A 465 3.13 -6.85 -38.85
N ALA A 466 2.47 -7.22 -39.94
CA ALA A 466 1.90 -6.25 -40.89
C ALA A 466 0.85 -5.35 -40.21
N ARG A 467 0.03 -5.90 -39.31
CA ARG A 467 -0.95 -5.12 -38.55
C ARG A 467 -0.28 -4.13 -37.58
N LEU A 468 0.74 -4.57 -36.83
CA LEU A 468 1.55 -3.70 -35.96
C LEU A 468 2.25 -2.59 -36.76
N ARG A 469 2.86 -2.94 -37.90
CA ARG A 469 3.49 -1.99 -38.83
C ARG A 469 2.49 -0.93 -39.31
N ALA A 470 1.29 -1.34 -39.72
CA ALA A 470 0.24 -0.43 -40.19
C ALA A 470 -0.24 0.56 -39.11
N LEU A 471 -0.22 0.18 -37.83
CA LEU A 471 -0.58 1.08 -36.72
C LEU A 471 0.52 2.08 -36.41
N TRP A 472 1.77 1.59 -36.33
CA TRP A 472 2.92 2.48 -36.18
C TRP A 472 3.02 3.47 -37.33
N LYS A 473 2.80 3.00 -38.56
CA LYS A 473 2.75 3.87 -39.74
C LYS A 473 1.63 4.92 -39.63
N ARG A 474 0.40 4.55 -39.24
CA ARG A 474 -0.69 5.51 -39.02
C ARG A 474 -0.36 6.57 -37.97
N ARG A 475 0.26 6.15 -36.85
CA ARG A 475 0.73 7.05 -35.79
C ARG A 475 1.78 8.03 -36.31
N LEU A 476 2.79 7.54 -37.03
CA LEU A 476 3.86 8.38 -37.57
C LEU A 476 3.39 9.25 -38.73
N ASP A 477 2.45 8.78 -39.55
CA ASP A 477 1.76 9.58 -40.58
C ASP A 477 1.03 10.76 -39.93
N HIS A 478 0.36 10.55 -38.80
CA HIS A 478 -0.26 11.64 -38.05
C HIS A 478 0.77 12.63 -37.52
N LEU A 479 1.79 12.14 -36.82
CA LEU A 479 2.86 12.99 -36.31
C LEU A 479 3.62 13.73 -37.42
N ALA A 480 3.67 13.17 -38.63
CA ALA A 480 4.26 13.84 -39.77
C ALA A 480 3.39 14.97 -40.33
N ARG A 481 2.06 14.79 -40.37
CA ARG A 481 1.12 15.88 -40.71
C ARG A 481 1.23 17.06 -39.74
N GLU A 482 1.46 16.75 -38.47
CA GLU A 482 1.68 17.73 -37.41
C GLU A 482 3.09 18.34 -37.39
N GLY A 483 3.95 18.02 -38.36
CA GLY A 483 5.30 18.54 -38.45
C GLY A 483 6.28 18.02 -37.39
N VAL A 484 5.92 16.97 -36.62
CA VAL A 484 6.81 16.32 -35.66
C VAL A 484 7.83 15.42 -36.39
N PHE A 485 7.39 14.75 -37.44
CA PHE A 485 8.23 13.94 -38.31
C PHE A 485 8.19 14.44 -39.76
N ARG A 486 9.30 14.34 -40.48
CA ARG A 486 9.31 14.40 -41.94
C ARG A 486 9.04 13.02 -42.51
N LYS A 487 8.18 12.95 -43.53
CA LYS A 487 7.90 11.72 -44.28
C LYS A 487 8.70 11.72 -45.59
N GLU A 488 9.52 10.71 -45.79
CA GLU A 488 10.33 10.46 -46.99
C GLU A 488 9.81 9.18 -47.67
N ILE A 489 9.40 9.27 -48.94
CA ILE A 489 8.97 8.10 -49.71
C ILE A 489 10.21 7.52 -50.41
N LEU A 490 10.52 6.26 -50.10
CA LEU A 490 11.58 5.47 -50.71
C LEU A 490 10.96 4.43 -51.65
N ALA A 491 11.75 3.88 -52.58
CA ALA A 491 11.27 2.81 -53.47
C ALA A 491 10.82 1.59 -52.65
N GLY A 492 9.49 1.41 -52.52
CA GLY A 492 8.87 0.33 -51.75
C GLY A 492 8.87 0.52 -50.23
N ALA A 493 9.13 1.73 -49.71
CA ALA A 493 9.09 1.99 -48.27
C ALA A 493 8.74 3.45 -47.93
N THR A 494 8.18 3.67 -46.74
CA THR A 494 8.00 5.01 -46.15
C THR A 494 8.96 5.17 -44.98
N ARG A 495 9.81 6.20 -45.01
CA ARG A 495 10.69 6.59 -43.90
C ARG A 495 10.14 7.82 -43.18
N PHE A 496 10.11 7.78 -41.86
CA PHE A 496 9.75 8.90 -40.99
C PHE A 496 11.01 9.36 -40.25
N VAL A 497 11.37 10.63 -40.35
CA VAL A 497 12.56 11.22 -39.71
C VAL A 497 12.09 12.26 -38.70
N LEU A 498 12.53 12.19 -37.44
CA LEU A 498 12.14 13.18 -36.44
C LEU A 498 12.72 14.56 -36.80
N GLU A 499 11.89 15.61 -36.75
CA GLU A 499 12.35 16.96 -37.06
C GLU A 499 13.34 17.48 -35.98
N PRO A 500 14.41 18.22 -36.35
CA PRO A 500 15.49 18.59 -35.43
C PRO A 500 15.02 19.35 -34.18
N GLN A 501 13.99 20.18 -34.31
CA GLN A 501 13.40 20.94 -33.20
C GLN A 501 12.81 20.05 -32.09
N TYR A 502 12.52 18.77 -32.37
CA TYR A 502 12.02 17.82 -31.36
C TYR A 502 13.10 16.91 -30.77
N LEU A 503 14.33 16.93 -31.31
CA LEU A 503 15.46 16.16 -30.75
C LEU A 503 15.74 16.45 -29.27
N PRO A 504 15.66 17.71 -28.77
CA PRO A 504 15.86 18.00 -27.34
C PRO A 504 14.82 17.33 -26.43
N PHE A 505 13.65 16.96 -26.97
CA PHE A 505 12.59 16.31 -26.20
C PHE A 505 12.73 14.79 -26.13
N ILE A 506 13.72 14.20 -26.79
CA ILE A 506 13.98 12.77 -26.60
C ILE A 506 14.57 12.51 -25.22
N ASP A 507 13.96 11.58 -24.52
CA ASP A 507 14.46 11.11 -23.24
C ASP A 507 15.72 10.27 -23.45
N LYS A 508 16.87 10.82 -23.03
CA LYS A 508 18.17 10.14 -23.11
C LYS A 508 18.24 8.89 -22.22
N GLN A 509 17.43 8.82 -21.17
CA GLN A 509 17.38 7.69 -20.24
C GLN A 509 16.40 6.60 -20.69
N ARG A 510 15.43 6.95 -21.55
CA ARG A 510 14.42 6.03 -22.09
C ARG A 510 14.43 6.08 -23.62
N PRO A 511 15.25 5.25 -24.29
CA PRO A 511 15.25 5.16 -25.75
C PRO A 511 13.84 4.97 -26.30
N GLY A 512 13.45 5.77 -27.29
CA GLY A 512 12.11 5.69 -27.90
C GLY A 512 11.05 6.52 -27.18
N CYS A 513 11.43 7.25 -26.14
CA CYS A 513 10.51 8.17 -25.49
C CYS A 513 10.68 9.60 -26.03
N LEU A 514 9.66 10.11 -26.72
CA LEU A 514 9.54 11.52 -27.06
C LEU A 514 8.72 12.22 -25.96
N ARG A 515 9.37 13.03 -25.14
CA ARG A 515 8.71 13.75 -24.04
C ARG A 515 7.76 14.78 -24.61
N LEU A 516 6.49 14.74 -24.23
CA LEU A 516 5.45 15.69 -24.63
C LEU A 516 5.64 17.08 -23.98
N GLY A 517 6.43 17.19 -22.91
CA GLY A 517 6.72 18.45 -22.22
C GLY A 517 7.20 18.25 -20.79
N GLN A 518 7.20 19.34 -20.00
CA GLN A 518 7.28 19.24 -18.54
C GLN A 518 5.92 18.78 -18.00
N THR A 519 5.94 17.96 -16.95
CA THR A 519 4.74 17.48 -16.27
C THR A 519 4.67 18.06 -14.87
N ARG A 520 3.51 18.59 -14.49
CA ARG A 520 3.16 18.93 -13.10
C ARG A 520 2.21 17.89 -12.54
N THR A 521 2.58 17.34 -11.40
CA THR A 521 1.74 16.38 -10.67
C THR A 521 1.01 17.09 -9.55
N LYS A 522 -0.33 17.07 -9.60
CA LYS A 522 -1.19 17.42 -8.46
C LYS A 522 -1.52 16.13 -7.71
N TYR A 523 -0.96 15.96 -6.50
CA TYR A 523 -1.34 14.86 -5.63
C TYR A 523 -2.72 15.14 -5.01
N LEU A 524 -3.55 14.10 -4.96
CA LEU A 524 -4.95 14.21 -4.56
C LEU A 524 -5.19 13.55 -3.21
N THR A 525 -4.66 12.35 -3.03
CA THR A 525 -4.87 11.56 -1.83
C THR A 525 -3.58 10.84 -1.45
N ALA A 526 -3.34 10.70 -0.15
CA ALA A 526 -2.35 9.78 0.39
C ALA A 526 -3.09 8.82 1.32
N ARG A 527 -2.98 7.53 1.01
CA ARG A 527 -3.45 6.46 1.87
C ARG A 527 -2.21 5.77 2.44
N VAL A 528 -2.11 5.76 3.75
CA VAL A 528 -1.08 4.95 4.39
C VAL A 528 -1.51 3.49 4.27
N GLU A 529 -0.65 2.63 3.74
CA GLU A 529 -0.94 1.21 3.61
C GLU A 529 0.07 0.48 4.49
N ALA A 530 -0.39 -0.22 5.52
CA ALA A 530 0.46 -1.11 6.30
C ALA A 530 0.82 -2.34 5.45
N VAL A 531 1.86 -2.24 4.61
CA VAL A 531 2.26 -3.32 3.70
C VAL A 531 3.61 -3.90 4.11
N GLY A 532 3.56 -5.12 4.66
CA GLY A 532 4.64 -6.09 4.51
C GLY A 532 5.05 -6.83 5.77
N ALA A 533 5.37 -8.12 5.58
CA ALA A 533 5.94 -9.02 6.59
C ALA A 533 7.30 -8.58 7.17
N GLN A 534 7.88 -7.48 6.67
CA GLN A 534 9.18 -6.94 7.09
C GLN A 534 9.08 -5.69 7.99
N GLY A 535 7.87 -5.29 8.41
CA GLY A 535 7.69 -4.13 9.28
C GLY A 535 7.95 -2.77 8.63
N LYS A 536 8.19 -2.74 7.31
CA LYS A 536 8.27 -1.50 6.52
C LYS A 536 6.89 -0.86 6.46
N ARG A 537 6.83 0.45 6.66
CA ARG A 537 5.57 1.21 6.62
C ARG A 537 5.50 1.94 5.31
N LEU A 538 4.47 1.68 4.53
CA LEU A 538 4.32 2.25 3.21
C LEU A 538 3.16 3.23 3.18
N ALA A 539 3.23 4.26 2.33
CA ALA A 539 2.09 5.09 2.01
C ALA A 539 1.97 5.20 0.50
N ARG A 540 0.78 4.94 -0.01
CA ARG A 540 0.45 5.12 -1.41
C ARG A 540 -0.12 6.51 -1.59
N VAL A 541 0.53 7.31 -2.44
CA VAL A 541 0.04 8.62 -2.85
C VAL A 541 -0.53 8.49 -4.25
N LYS A 542 -1.75 8.96 -4.47
CA LYS A 542 -2.35 9.11 -5.80
C LYS A 542 -2.34 10.58 -6.22
N GLY A 543 -2.14 10.82 -7.50
CA GLY A 543 -2.20 12.15 -8.08
C GLY A 543 -2.58 12.14 -9.56
N ILE A 544 -2.61 13.32 -10.15
CA ILE A 544 -2.78 13.52 -11.59
C ILE A 544 -1.56 14.28 -12.10
N ALA A 545 -0.86 13.71 -13.08
CA ALA A 545 0.18 14.37 -13.84
C ALA A 545 -0.42 15.06 -15.07
N ARG A 546 -0.26 16.37 -15.19
CA ARG A 546 -0.66 17.16 -16.36
C ARG A 546 0.57 17.69 -17.07
N ILE A 547 0.50 17.78 -18.39
CA ILE A 547 1.52 18.51 -19.14
C ILE A 547 1.34 20.01 -18.91
N ASP A 548 2.44 20.72 -18.70
CA ASP A 548 2.44 22.18 -18.50
C ASP A 548 1.87 22.92 -19.73
N SER A 549 1.33 24.12 -19.49
CA SER A 549 0.67 24.92 -20.54
C SER A 549 1.62 25.37 -21.66
N ASP A 550 2.93 25.42 -21.40
CA ASP A 550 3.99 25.85 -22.33
C ASP A 550 4.59 24.68 -23.14
N ALA A 551 4.18 23.45 -22.88
CA ALA A 551 4.70 22.27 -23.55
C ALA A 551 4.46 22.28 -25.06
N TRP A 552 5.46 21.84 -25.83
CA TRP A 552 5.36 21.79 -27.30
C TRP A 552 4.17 20.95 -27.78
N SER A 553 3.81 19.89 -27.05
CA SER A 553 2.69 19.00 -27.38
C SER A 553 1.33 19.70 -27.39
N ARG A 554 1.20 20.86 -26.74
CA ARG A 554 -0.03 21.68 -26.79
C ARG A 554 -0.14 22.50 -28.08
N LYS A 555 0.96 22.66 -28.83
CA LYS A 555 1.00 23.37 -30.12
C LYS A 555 0.77 22.43 -31.31
N VAL A 556 0.54 21.14 -31.03
CA VAL A 556 0.36 20.08 -32.00
C VAL A 556 -0.99 19.41 -31.74
N ASP A 557 -1.76 19.10 -32.77
CA ASP A 557 -2.98 18.33 -32.59
C ASP A 557 -2.63 16.85 -32.32
N LEU A 558 -2.63 16.48 -31.04
CA LEU A 558 -2.43 15.10 -30.59
C LEU A 558 -3.75 14.38 -30.31
N SER A 559 -4.90 14.96 -30.67
CA SER A 559 -6.21 14.34 -30.45
C SER A 559 -6.36 12.93 -31.03
N PRO A 560 -5.71 12.57 -32.17
CA PRO A 560 -5.78 11.21 -32.70
C PRO A 560 -4.87 10.21 -31.97
N LEU A 561 -4.08 10.66 -30.99
CA LEU A 561 -3.17 9.84 -30.18
C LEU A 561 -3.69 9.81 -28.73
N PRO A 562 -4.55 8.84 -28.37
CA PRO A 562 -5.30 8.86 -27.11
C PRO A 562 -4.44 9.02 -25.86
N GLU A 563 -3.24 8.42 -25.84
CA GLU A 563 -2.29 8.53 -24.74
C GLU A 563 -1.77 9.95 -24.56
N ALA A 564 -1.54 10.69 -25.65
CA ALA A 564 -1.04 12.05 -25.60
C ALA A 564 -2.17 13.05 -25.31
N ALA A 565 -3.33 12.84 -25.94
CA ALA A 565 -4.55 13.61 -25.67
C ALA A 565 -4.92 13.55 -24.17
N ALA A 566 -4.82 12.38 -23.55
CA ALA A 566 -5.05 12.21 -22.11
C ALA A 566 -4.15 13.12 -21.25
N PHE A 567 -2.85 13.19 -21.54
CA PHE A 567 -1.93 14.06 -20.80
C PHE A 567 -2.21 15.56 -21.01
N VAL A 568 -2.67 15.95 -22.20
CA VAL A 568 -2.90 17.35 -22.58
C VAL A 568 -4.23 17.87 -22.02
N GLN A 569 -5.30 17.08 -22.15
CA GLN A 569 -6.67 17.50 -21.83
C GLN A 569 -7.06 17.20 -20.38
N SER A 570 -6.70 16.02 -19.90
CA SER A 570 -7.28 15.40 -18.71
C SER A 570 -6.30 15.36 -17.53
N GLY A 571 -5.03 15.17 -17.87
CA GLY A 571 -4.02 14.68 -16.97
C GLY A 571 -4.12 13.17 -16.80
N VAL A 572 -2.99 12.56 -16.46
CA VAL A 572 -2.83 11.12 -16.32
C VAL A 572 -2.68 10.78 -14.85
N PRO A 573 -3.47 9.83 -14.32
CA PRO A 573 -3.30 9.40 -12.95
C PRO A 573 -1.95 8.78 -12.70
N VAL A 574 -1.37 9.11 -11.57
CA VAL A 574 -0.08 8.61 -11.11
C VAL A 574 -0.21 8.11 -9.68
N SER A 575 0.61 7.12 -9.33
CA SER A 575 0.75 6.66 -7.96
C SER A 575 2.22 6.61 -7.56
N ALA A 576 2.49 6.92 -6.31
CA ALA A 576 3.81 6.77 -5.71
C ALA A 576 3.69 5.97 -4.42
N LEU A 577 4.73 5.19 -4.13
CA LEU A 577 4.87 4.50 -2.86
C LEU A 577 5.97 5.20 -2.04
N LEU A 578 5.59 5.67 -0.86
CA LEU A 578 6.47 6.19 0.15
C LEU A 578 6.74 5.11 1.19
N GLU A 579 7.91 5.11 1.80
CA GLU A 579 8.29 4.29 2.95
C GLU A 579 8.71 5.22 4.08
N LEU A 580 8.19 4.98 5.29
CA LEU A 580 8.66 5.67 6.48
C LEU A 580 9.93 4.97 6.97
N ALA A 581 11.08 5.62 6.82
CA ALA A 581 12.37 5.15 7.31
C ALA A 581 13.02 6.25 8.15
N ASP A 582 13.46 5.90 9.36
CA ASP A 582 14.12 6.83 10.29
C ASP A 582 13.25 8.05 10.66
N GLY A 583 11.93 7.84 10.82
CA GLY A 583 10.96 8.90 11.10
C GLY A 583 10.69 9.85 9.92
N LYS A 584 11.22 9.56 8.73
CA LYS A 584 11.04 10.39 7.53
C LYS A 584 10.46 9.57 6.38
N TRP A 585 9.48 10.13 5.69
CA TRP A 585 8.96 9.54 4.46
C TRP A 585 10.04 9.62 3.36
N LYS A 586 10.31 8.50 2.69
CA LYS A 586 11.19 8.39 1.53
C LYS A 586 10.38 7.77 0.39
N MET A 587 10.47 8.31 -0.82
CA MET A 587 9.80 7.70 -1.97
C MET A 587 10.59 6.47 -2.42
N VAL A 588 9.99 5.28 -2.39
CA VAL A 588 10.64 4.00 -2.74
C VAL A 588 10.39 3.63 -4.19
N SER A 589 9.20 3.92 -4.68
CA SER A 589 8.86 3.74 -6.08
C SER A 589 7.92 4.84 -6.55
N GLY A 590 8.24 5.41 -7.70
CA GLY A 590 7.29 6.19 -8.49
C GLY A 590 6.79 5.30 -9.62
N GLY A 591 5.63 4.66 -9.45
CA GLY A 591 5.00 3.90 -10.52
C GLY A 591 4.18 4.83 -11.42
N GLY A 592 4.74 5.27 -12.55
CA GLY A 592 3.94 5.74 -13.70
C GLY A 592 3.82 4.59 -14.71
N TYR A 593 2.73 4.33 -15.42
CA TYR A 593 1.59 5.18 -15.79
C TYR A 593 0.42 4.33 -16.26
N MET A 594 -0.81 4.84 -16.14
CA MET A 594 -1.92 4.43 -17.01
C MET A 594 -2.58 5.67 -17.58
N PRO A 595 -2.51 5.93 -18.91
CA PRO A 595 -3.24 7.03 -19.51
C PRO A 595 -4.75 6.78 -19.33
N VAL A 596 -5.38 7.58 -18.48
CA VAL A 596 -6.84 7.74 -18.44
C VAL A 596 -7.15 8.89 -19.38
N ALA A 597 -7.78 8.60 -20.51
CA ALA A 597 -8.38 9.68 -21.30
C ALA A 597 -9.58 10.25 -20.53
N ILE A 598 -9.98 11.50 -20.72
CA ILE A 598 -11.31 11.97 -20.36
C ILE A 598 -11.95 12.32 -21.70
N ALA A 599 -13.02 11.62 -22.07
CA ALA A 599 -13.55 11.70 -23.42
C ALA A 599 -14.28 13.04 -23.68
N PRO A 600 -13.97 13.75 -24.77
CA PRO A 600 -14.94 14.65 -25.43
C PRO A 600 -15.98 13.85 -26.25
N PRO A 601 -17.14 14.43 -26.58
CA PRO A 601 -18.24 13.74 -27.28
C PRO A 601 -17.85 13.34 -28.70
N ALA A 602 -18.26 12.14 -29.14
CA ALA A 602 -17.87 11.55 -30.42
C ALA A 602 -18.94 11.74 -31.51
N GLU A 603 -18.47 12.10 -32.71
CA GLU A 603 -19.24 12.17 -33.97
C GLU A 603 -19.07 10.83 -34.76
N PRO A 604 -20.10 10.33 -35.47
CA PRO A 604 -20.06 9.01 -36.09
C PRO A 604 -19.31 8.98 -37.44
N ALA A 605 -18.52 7.92 -37.67
CA ALA A 605 -17.81 7.66 -38.93
C ALA A 605 -18.51 6.57 -39.79
N PRO A 606 -18.38 6.62 -41.12
CA PRO A 606 -19.16 5.80 -42.06
C PRO A 606 -18.59 4.39 -42.28
N GLN A 607 -19.50 3.45 -42.59
CA GLN A 607 -19.24 2.02 -42.74
C GLN A 607 -18.74 1.64 -44.14
N LEU A 608 -17.74 0.75 -44.23
CA LEU A 608 -17.29 0.10 -45.47
C LEU A 608 -17.59 -1.41 -45.40
N ALA A 609 -18.17 -1.96 -46.48
CA ALA A 609 -18.58 -3.35 -46.58
C ALA A 609 -17.41 -4.31 -46.92
N ALA A 610 -17.35 -5.46 -46.26
CA ALA A 610 -16.32 -6.49 -46.45
C ALA A 610 -16.84 -7.72 -47.23
N ARG A 611 -15.99 -8.28 -48.10
CA ARG A 611 -16.19 -9.57 -48.81
C ARG A 611 -15.46 -10.72 -48.10
N ARG A 612 -16.05 -11.91 -48.11
CA ARG A 612 -15.51 -13.17 -47.58
C ARG A 612 -14.79 -14.01 -48.65
N PRO A 613 -13.73 -14.78 -48.31
CA PRO A 613 -13.25 -15.90 -49.13
C PRO A 613 -13.80 -17.26 -48.63
N PRO A 614 -13.83 -18.30 -49.49
CA PRO A 614 -14.45 -19.61 -49.21
C PRO A 614 -13.47 -20.65 -48.66
N GLY A 615 -14.00 -21.57 -47.85
CA GLY A 615 -13.27 -22.60 -47.11
C GLY A 615 -12.92 -23.86 -47.91
N GLY A 616 -11.82 -24.50 -47.51
CA GLY A 616 -11.40 -25.82 -48.01
C GLY A 616 -11.74 -26.96 -47.03
N PRO A 617 -11.73 -28.23 -47.51
CA PRO A 617 -12.21 -29.39 -46.76
C PRO A 617 -11.21 -29.89 -45.69
N PRO A 618 -11.71 -30.53 -44.61
CA PRO A 618 -10.89 -30.98 -43.49
C PRO A 618 -10.09 -32.25 -43.81
N ALA A 619 -8.83 -32.27 -43.37
CA ALA A 619 -7.91 -33.40 -43.50
C ALA A 619 -8.28 -34.58 -42.55
N PRO A 620 -7.83 -35.82 -42.84
CA PRO A 620 -8.22 -37.03 -42.11
C PRO A 620 -7.71 -37.03 -40.66
N ALA A 621 -8.50 -37.63 -39.76
CA ALA A 621 -8.25 -37.68 -38.32
C ALA A 621 -6.95 -38.43 -37.98
N ALA A 622 -5.87 -37.67 -37.76
CA ALA A 622 -4.61 -38.16 -37.23
C ALA A 622 -4.79 -38.66 -35.78
N ALA A 623 -4.14 -39.77 -35.43
CA ALA A 623 -4.11 -40.30 -34.07
C ALA A 623 -3.74 -39.20 -33.07
N THR A 624 -4.62 -38.93 -32.10
CA THR A 624 -4.47 -37.82 -31.16
C THR A 624 -3.20 -38.00 -30.32
N ALA A 625 -2.23 -37.10 -30.47
CA ALA A 625 -1.01 -37.07 -29.67
C ALA A 625 -1.32 -37.05 -28.17
N SER A 626 -0.45 -37.62 -27.33
CA SER A 626 -0.53 -37.44 -25.88
C SER A 626 0.04 -36.07 -25.47
N VAL A 627 -0.56 -35.40 -24.49
CA VAL A 627 -0.21 -34.04 -24.07
C VAL A 627 0.31 -34.09 -22.63
N HIS A 628 1.54 -33.65 -22.41
CA HIS A 628 2.20 -33.70 -21.10
C HIS A 628 2.69 -32.30 -20.70
N VAL A 629 2.34 -31.88 -19.48
CA VAL A 629 2.70 -30.57 -18.93
C VAL A 629 3.85 -30.71 -17.95
N LEU A 630 4.92 -29.94 -18.17
CA LEU A 630 6.06 -29.80 -17.29
C LEU A 630 6.14 -28.33 -16.87
N ALA A 631 5.89 -28.05 -15.59
CA ALA A 631 5.81 -26.68 -15.10
C ALA A 631 6.79 -26.45 -13.94
N VAL A 632 7.49 -25.33 -13.94
CA VAL A 632 8.45 -24.98 -12.89
C VAL A 632 8.36 -23.50 -12.53
N TYR A 633 8.56 -23.11 -11.28
CA TYR A 633 8.74 -21.68 -10.98
C TYR A 633 10.12 -21.23 -11.48
N GLN A 634 11.20 -21.91 -11.08
CA GLN A 634 12.56 -21.63 -11.56
C GLN A 634 13.43 -22.89 -11.62
N SER A 635 14.50 -22.88 -12.40
CA SER A 635 15.51 -23.96 -12.31
C SER A 635 16.15 -23.97 -10.92
N ALA A 636 16.58 -25.12 -10.39
CA ALA A 636 17.26 -25.17 -9.08
C ALA A 636 18.53 -24.27 -9.01
N GLY A 637 19.19 -24.03 -10.15
CA GLY A 637 20.32 -23.07 -10.27
C GLY A 637 19.92 -21.60 -10.50
N ARG A 638 18.66 -21.21 -10.27
CA ARG A 638 18.03 -19.89 -10.56
C ARG A 638 18.06 -19.41 -12.03
N ARG A 639 18.97 -19.89 -12.87
CA ARG A 639 19.07 -19.67 -14.33
C ARG A 639 19.69 -20.86 -15.08
N GLY A 640 19.67 -22.03 -14.45
CA GLY A 640 20.27 -23.26 -14.98
C GLY A 640 19.42 -23.91 -16.08
N PRO A 641 20.03 -24.81 -16.87
CA PRO A 641 19.27 -25.67 -17.77
C PRO A 641 18.36 -26.62 -16.98
N ILE A 642 17.27 -27.04 -17.60
CA ILE A 642 16.38 -28.10 -17.11
C ILE A 642 16.37 -29.21 -18.13
N ASP A 643 16.81 -30.40 -17.73
CA ASP A 643 16.90 -31.56 -18.60
C ASP A 643 15.56 -32.30 -18.65
N VAL A 644 15.01 -32.56 -19.84
CA VAL A 644 13.74 -33.27 -20.04
C VAL A 644 14.00 -34.55 -20.81
N ARG A 645 13.81 -35.69 -20.17
CA ARG A 645 13.92 -37.01 -20.82
C ARG A 645 12.55 -37.54 -21.22
N VAL A 646 12.37 -37.91 -22.48
CA VAL A 646 11.10 -38.42 -23.02
C VAL A 646 11.30 -39.84 -23.56
N GLY A 647 10.78 -40.82 -22.84
CA GLY A 647 10.74 -42.26 -23.17
C GLY A 647 9.35 -42.80 -23.51
N LEU A 648 8.33 -41.95 -23.67
CA LEU A 648 6.98 -42.37 -24.04
C LEU A 648 6.90 -42.84 -25.50
N ARG A 649 6.73 -44.15 -25.71
CA ARG A 649 6.65 -44.78 -27.04
C ARG A 649 5.20 -45.11 -27.45
N GLY A 650 5.00 -45.37 -28.74
CA GLY A 650 3.74 -45.89 -29.29
C GLY A 650 2.69 -44.83 -29.65
N ARG A 651 2.87 -43.57 -29.27
CA ARG A 651 2.03 -42.43 -29.68
C ARG A 651 2.85 -41.15 -29.81
N PRO A 652 2.49 -40.23 -30.72
CA PRO A 652 3.12 -38.91 -30.78
C PRO A 652 2.92 -38.14 -29.46
N VAL A 653 3.94 -37.41 -29.01
CA VAL A 653 3.98 -36.66 -27.75
C VAL A 653 3.97 -35.16 -28.02
N THR A 654 3.05 -34.44 -27.38
CA THR A 654 3.02 -33.00 -27.28
C THR A 654 3.47 -32.57 -25.88
N LEU A 655 4.50 -31.73 -25.81
CA LEU A 655 5.00 -31.18 -24.54
C LEU A 655 4.47 -29.77 -24.33
N VAL A 656 4.10 -29.46 -23.10
CA VAL A 656 3.76 -28.10 -22.65
C VAL A 656 4.72 -27.74 -21.53
N LEU A 657 5.69 -26.88 -21.83
CA LEU A 657 6.75 -26.45 -20.93
C LEU A 657 6.40 -25.08 -20.36
N SER A 658 6.33 -24.92 -19.04
CA SER A 658 5.94 -23.66 -18.40
C SER A 658 6.97 -23.25 -17.34
N ALA A 659 7.54 -22.04 -17.44
CA ALA A 659 8.47 -21.51 -16.44
C ALA A 659 8.13 -20.08 -16.03
N TYR A 660 8.27 -19.74 -14.73
CA TYR A 660 8.14 -18.34 -14.29
C TYR A 660 9.42 -17.57 -14.60
N GLU A 661 10.58 -18.07 -14.14
CA GLU A 661 11.91 -17.50 -14.40
C GLU A 661 12.47 -17.92 -15.77
N PRO A 662 13.47 -17.19 -16.33
CA PRO A 662 14.15 -17.60 -17.55
C PRO A 662 14.88 -18.94 -17.36
N VAL A 663 14.57 -19.93 -18.21
CA VAL A 663 15.20 -21.26 -18.17
C VAL A 663 15.63 -21.74 -19.56
N THR A 664 16.56 -22.69 -19.60
CA THR A 664 16.92 -23.42 -20.84
C THR A 664 16.45 -24.87 -20.75
N TRP A 665 15.42 -25.23 -21.52
CA TRP A 665 14.92 -26.60 -21.61
C TRP A 665 15.81 -27.42 -22.54
N ARG A 666 16.39 -28.52 -22.04
CA ARG A 666 17.20 -29.47 -22.81
C ARG A 666 16.44 -30.77 -22.97
N ILE A 667 15.86 -30.99 -24.13
CA ILE A 667 14.97 -32.12 -24.36
C ILE A 667 15.76 -33.25 -25.03
N ALA A 668 15.73 -34.43 -24.43
CA ALA A 668 16.30 -35.64 -24.97
C ALA A 668 15.20 -36.70 -25.10
N SER A 669 14.89 -37.10 -26.33
CA SER A 669 13.94 -38.19 -26.61
C SER A 669 14.68 -39.51 -26.81
N GLU A 670 14.18 -40.59 -26.23
CA GLU A 670 14.67 -41.94 -26.50
C GLU A 670 14.39 -42.37 -27.95
N PRO A 671 15.17 -43.33 -28.51
CA PRO A 671 14.89 -43.90 -29.82
C PRO A 671 13.46 -44.42 -29.93
N GLY A 672 12.77 -44.05 -31.02
CA GLY A 672 11.38 -44.43 -31.29
C GLY A 672 10.32 -43.53 -30.64
N VAL A 673 10.71 -42.48 -29.90
CA VAL A 673 9.80 -41.46 -29.40
C VAL A 673 9.58 -40.38 -30.47
N VAL A 674 8.32 -40.06 -30.75
CA VAL A 674 7.94 -39.02 -31.71
C VAL A 674 7.38 -37.82 -30.94
N ILE A 675 8.17 -36.75 -30.80
CA ILE A 675 7.65 -35.46 -30.31
C ILE A 675 6.99 -34.75 -31.48
N SER A 676 5.68 -34.55 -31.42
CA SER A 676 4.90 -33.88 -32.48
C SER A 676 4.91 -32.37 -32.35
N ARG A 677 4.85 -31.84 -31.13
CA ARG A 677 4.80 -30.39 -30.85
C ARG A 677 5.30 -30.07 -29.45
N VAL A 678 5.87 -28.88 -29.27
CA VAL A 678 6.32 -28.35 -27.99
C VAL A 678 5.82 -26.92 -27.83
N PHE A 679 4.99 -26.71 -26.83
CA PHE A 679 4.50 -25.39 -26.42
C PHE A 679 5.35 -24.87 -25.27
N VAL A 680 5.80 -23.62 -25.36
CA VAL A 680 6.63 -22.98 -24.34
C VAL A 680 5.87 -21.78 -23.77
N LEU A 681 5.63 -21.80 -22.46
CA LEU A 681 4.92 -20.78 -21.70
C LEU A 681 5.86 -20.18 -20.66
N GLY A 682 5.74 -18.88 -20.44
CA GLY A 682 6.41 -18.18 -19.34
C GLY A 682 6.25 -16.68 -19.42
N TYR A 683 6.46 -16.00 -18.27
CA TYR A 683 6.58 -14.54 -18.25
C TYR A 683 7.93 -14.08 -18.80
N ASN A 684 8.96 -14.91 -18.61
CA ASN A 684 10.31 -14.65 -19.09
C ASN A 684 10.63 -15.49 -20.33
N PRO A 685 11.52 -15.01 -21.23
CA PRO A 685 11.98 -15.81 -22.36
C PRO A 685 12.66 -17.12 -21.90
N ALA A 686 12.27 -18.23 -22.51
CA ALA A 686 12.90 -19.53 -22.31
C ALA A 686 13.61 -19.98 -23.58
N LYS A 687 14.72 -20.72 -23.43
CA LYS A 687 15.43 -21.36 -24.54
C LYS A 687 15.04 -22.83 -24.59
N VAL A 688 14.92 -23.41 -25.78
CA VAL A 688 14.66 -24.85 -25.96
C VAL A 688 15.75 -25.45 -26.85
N GLN A 689 16.30 -26.58 -26.43
CA GLN A 689 17.33 -27.35 -27.12
C GLN A 689 16.84 -28.80 -27.29
N GLY A 690 17.29 -29.46 -28.36
CA GLY A 690 16.99 -30.88 -28.61
C GLY A 690 15.64 -31.17 -29.30
N VAL A 691 15.00 -30.16 -29.89
CA VAL A 691 13.79 -30.31 -30.72
C VAL A 691 13.92 -29.47 -31.98
N GLU A 692 13.40 -29.99 -33.09
CA GLU A 692 13.35 -29.26 -34.38
C GLU A 692 12.51 -27.99 -34.27
N PHE A 693 12.98 -26.91 -34.89
CA PHE A 693 12.33 -25.59 -34.78
C PHE A 693 10.87 -25.58 -35.25
N GLY A 694 10.53 -26.35 -36.31
CA GLY A 694 9.17 -26.45 -36.83
C GLY A 694 8.15 -27.08 -35.86
N LYS A 695 8.62 -27.67 -34.75
CA LYS A 695 7.79 -28.25 -33.68
C LYS A 695 7.59 -27.31 -32.50
N LEU A 696 8.27 -26.16 -32.46
CA LEU A 696 8.21 -25.20 -31.35
C LEU A 696 7.12 -24.15 -31.55
N ALA A 697 6.34 -23.90 -30.51
CA ALA A 697 5.36 -22.81 -30.44
C ALA A 697 5.52 -22.04 -29.12
N PHE A 698 5.88 -20.76 -29.22
CA PHE A 698 6.06 -19.90 -28.05
C PHE A 698 4.75 -19.15 -27.72
N HIS A 699 4.35 -19.24 -26.46
CA HIS A 699 3.19 -18.55 -25.88
C HIS A 699 3.66 -17.69 -24.71
N GLY A 700 4.29 -16.56 -25.04
CA GLY A 700 4.80 -15.61 -24.04
C GLY A 700 3.68 -14.94 -23.22
N GLY A 701 4.06 -14.43 -22.04
CA GLY A 701 3.15 -13.66 -21.18
C GLY A 701 2.10 -14.49 -20.43
N SER A 702 2.21 -15.82 -20.49
CA SER A 702 1.35 -16.76 -19.78
C SER A 702 2.21 -17.77 -19.04
N TYR A 703 1.92 -18.02 -17.77
CA TYR A 703 2.61 -19.00 -16.93
C TYR A 703 1.56 -19.88 -16.25
N LEU A 704 1.74 -21.20 -16.29
CA LEU A 704 0.90 -22.15 -15.57
C LEU A 704 1.35 -22.17 -14.10
N PRO A 705 0.55 -21.64 -13.15
CA PRO A 705 0.98 -21.50 -11.77
C PRO A 705 1.22 -22.86 -11.12
N VAL A 706 2.46 -23.08 -10.69
CA VAL A 706 2.92 -24.33 -10.07
C VAL A 706 2.59 -24.41 -8.58
N SER A 707 2.28 -23.28 -7.94
CA SER A 707 1.86 -23.20 -6.55
C SER A 707 0.83 -22.10 -6.37
N SER A 708 -0.25 -22.37 -5.66
CA SER A 708 -0.95 -21.27 -4.99
C SER A 708 -0.08 -20.86 -3.79
N ARG A 709 0.11 -19.55 -3.56
CA ARG A 709 0.81 -19.04 -2.37
C ARG A 709 0.05 -19.35 -1.06
N CYS A 710 -1.05 -20.11 -1.11
CA CYS A 710 -2.00 -20.29 -0.01
C CYS A 710 -2.25 -21.76 0.38
N GLY A 711 -1.37 -22.70 0.00
CA GLY A 711 -1.46 -24.10 0.46
C GLY A 711 -2.52 -24.95 -0.26
N SER A 712 -3.35 -24.37 -1.13
CA SER A 712 -4.05 -25.14 -2.16
C SER A 712 -3.05 -25.53 -3.25
N GLY A 713 -3.11 -26.78 -3.73
CA GLY A 713 -2.28 -27.23 -4.85
C GLY A 713 -2.45 -26.35 -6.11
N PRO A 714 -1.66 -26.59 -7.16
CA PRO A 714 -1.91 -25.96 -8.46
C PRO A 714 -3.38 -26.14 -8.87
N ASP A 715 -4.00 -25.08 -9.40
CA ASP A 715 -5.35 -25.17 -9.95
C ASP A 715 -5.32 -26.02 -11.23
N THR A 716 -5.51 -27.33 -11.06
CA THR A 716 -5.45 -28.32 -12.12
C THR A 716 -6.52 -28.07 -13.18
N SER A 717 -7.63 -27.42 -12.84
CA SER A 717 -8.70 -27.07 -13.77
C SER A 717 -8.28 -25.95 -14.72
N ALA A 718 -7.65 -24.89 -14.21
CA ALA A 718 -7.10 -23.80 -15.01
C ALA A 718 -5.96 -24.28 -15.93
N ILE A 719 -5.10 -25.18 -15.43
CA ILE A 719 -4.05 -25.83 -16.23
C ILE A 719 -4.69 -26.65 -17.36
N ALA A 720 -5.66 -27.50 -17.05
CA ALA A 720 -6.31 -28.36 -18.04
C ALA A 720 -7.00 -27.56 -19.14
N GLN A 721 -7.72 -26.48 -18.79
CA GLN A 721 -8.37 -25.60 -19.75
C GLN A 721 -7.37 -24.85 -20.64
N THR A 722 -6.30 -24.32 -20.06
CA THR A 722 -5.26 -23.61 -20.83
C THR A 722 -4.56 -24.56 -21.80
N VAL A 723 -4.25 -25.76 -21.34
CA VAL A 723 -3.61 -26.80 -22.16
C VAL A 723 -4.54 -27.30 -23.27
N ALA A 724 -5.82 -27.54 -22.96
CA ALA A 724 -6.82 -27.90 -23.95
C ALA A 724 -6.94 -26.86 -25.06
N ARG A 725 -6.83 -25.58 -24.70
CA ARG A 725 -6.87 -24.47 -25.66
C ARG A 725 -5.69 -24.45 -26.62
N ILE A 726 -4.47 -24.70 -26.14
CA ILE A 726 -3.26 -24.61 -26.99
C ILE A 726 -2.92 -25.94 -27.68
N ALA A 727 -3.15 -27.06 -27.01
CA ALA A 727 -2.80 -28.40 -27.50
C ALA A 727 -3.99 -29.15 -28.11
N GLY A 728 -5.20 -28.58 -28.08
CA GLY A 728 -6.43 -29.17 -28.63
C GLY A 728 -7.10 -30.22 -27.75
N LYS A 729 -6.51 -30.59 -26.61
CA LYS A 729 -7.09 -31.51 -25.62
C LYS A 729 -6.48 -31.31 -24.22
N PRO A 730 -7.17 -31.68 -23.12
CA PRO A 730 -6.60 -31.60 -21.78
C PRO A 730 -5.33 -32.44 -21.64
N PRO A 731 -4.47 -32.14 -20.65
CA PRO A 731 -3.22 -32.87 -20.45
C PRO A 731 -3.49 -34.30 -19.99
N ASP A 732 -2.74 -35.26 -20.52
CA ASP A 732 -2.69 -36.64 -20.05
C ASP A 732 -1.87 -36.75 -18.74
N SER A 733 -0.93 -35.85 -18.50
CA SER A 733 -0.22 -35.73 -17.22
C SER A 733 0.28 -34.30 -16.94
N VAL A 734 0.38 -33.94 -15.65
CA VAL A 734 0.99 -32.69 -15.19
C VAL A 734 2.07 -33.00 -14.15
N GLN A 735 3.29 -32.52 -14.39
CA GLN A 735 4.39 -32.50 -13.42
C GLN A 735 4.75 -31.05 -13.14
N ALA A 736 4.65 -30.62 -11.88
CA ALA A 736 4.86 -29.23 -11.51
C ALA A 736 5.71 -29.11 -10.23
N TYR A 737 6.81 -28.36 -10.28
CA TYR A 737 7.72 -28.14 -9.16
C TYR A 737 8.02 -26.66 -8.92
N TYR A 738 8.24 -26.25 -7.67
CA TYR A 738 8.76 -24.89 -7.44
C TYR A 738 10.16 -24.74 -8.07
N GLU A 739 11.05 -25.68 -7.77
CA GLU A 739 12.39 -25.76 -8.33
C GLU A 739 12.70 -27.18 -8.78
N VAL A 740 13.33 -27.34 -9.95
CA VAL A 740 13.78 -28.65 -10.44
C VAL A 740 14.94 -28.51 -11.43
N GLU A 741 15.74 -29.56 -11.55
CA GLU A 741 16.85 -29.67 -12.52
C GLU A 741 16.49 -30.57 -13.70
N SER A 742 15.60 -31.54 -13.50
CA SER A 742 15.20 -32.46 -14.57
C SER A 742 13.78 -32.99 -14.45
N PHE A 743 13.21 -33.34 -15.61
CA PHE A 743 11.94 -34.06 -15.75
C PHE A 743 12.15 -35.36 -16.51
N SER A 744 11.33 -36.35 -16.22
CA SER A 744 11.31 -37.63 -16.96
C SER A 744 9.87 -38.04 -17.28
N LEU A 745 9.65 -38.46 -18.53
CA LEU A 745 8.37 -38.95 -19.04
C LEU A 745 8.57 -40.36 -19.64
N GLY A 746 7.99 -41.41 -19.05
CA GLY A 746 7.92 -42.73 -19.70
C GLY A 746 9.10 -43.69 -19.53
N GLY A 747 9.98 -43.49 -18.53
CA GLY A 747 11.06 -44.45 -18.25
C GLY A 747 10.56 -45.77 -17.63
N ALA A 748 11.17 -46.90 -18.01
CA ALA A 748 10.85 -48.26 -17.52
C ALA A 748 11.15 -48.51 -16.02
N GLY A 749 11.76 -47.54 -15.33
CA GLY A 749 12.09 -47.62 -13.91
C GLY A 749 11.22 -46.70 -13.05
N GLY A 750 9.94 -47.04 -12.87
CA GLY A 750 9.06 -46.51 -11.81
C GLY A 750 8.71 -45.01 -11.85
N SER A 751 7.57 -44.65 -11.28
CA SER A 751 7.17 -43.26 -10.98
C SER A 751 8.01 -42.63 -9.86
N GLY A 752 9.30 -42.99 -9.75
CA GLY A 752 10.21 -42.49 -8.74
C GLY A 752 10.63 -41.07 -9.07
N ALA A 753 10.22 -40.13 -8.22
CA ALA A 753 10.80 -38.80 -8.20
C ALA A 753 12.32 -38.90 -8.17
N VAL A 754 13.00 -38.19 -9.06
CA VAL A 754 14.44 -37.92 -8.96
C VAL A 754 14.68 -37.28 -7.59
N ARG A 755 15.60 -37.87 -6.81
CA ARG A 755 15.93 -37.46 -5.44
C ARG A 755 16.25 -35.95 -5.42
N PRO A 756 15.51 -35.10 -4.68
CA PRO A 756 15.88 -33.70 -4.54
C PRO A 756 17.20 -33.58 -3.78
N SER A 757 18.01 -32.60 -4.16
CA SER A 757 19.21 -32.18 -3.42
C SER A 757 18.85 -31.94 -1.96
N ALA A 758 19.74 -32.36 -1.04
CA ALA A 758 19.47 -32.49 0.38
C ALA A 758 19.31 -31.13 1.11
N ALA A 759 18.14 -30.51 0.97
CA ALA A 759 17.58 -29.50 1.87
C ALA A 759 16.04 -29.56 1.78
N ALA A 760 15.37 -30.12 2.79
CA ALA A 760 13.94 -30.46 2.83
C ALA A 760 12.98 -29.25 2.99
N PRO A 761 11.63 -29.41 2.90
CA PRO A 761 10.82 -30.21 1.96
C PRO A 761 9.66 -29.40 1.31
N LYS A 762 9.24 -29.79 0.10
CA LYS A 762 7.81 -29.83 -0.32
C LYS A 762 7.60 -31.04 -1.22
N THR A 763 6.59 -31.84 -0.91
CA THR A 763 6.26 -33.09 -1.60
C THR A 763 5.92 -32.84 -3.08
N PRO A 764 6.43 -33.64 -4.02
CA PRO A 764 6.08 -33.51 -5.44
C PRO A 764 4.64 -33.96 -5.69
N LEU A 765 3.91 -33.21 -6.52
CA LEU A 765 2.56 -33.56 -6.97
C LEU A 765 2.65 -34.15 -8.39
N SER A 766 2.48 -35.46 -8.50
CA SER A 766 2.33 -36.16 -9.78
C SER A 766 0.90 -36.69 -9.87
N ILE A 767 0.11 -36.15 -10.80
CA ILE A 767 -1.29 -36.57 -11.00
C ILE A 767 -1.42 -37.15 -12.40
N ARG A 768 -1.92 -38.39 -12.47
CA ARG A 768 -2.38 -39.03 -13.70
C ARG A 768 -3.88 -38.80 -13.80
N ILE A 769 -4.36 -38.19 -14.89
CA ILE A 769 -5.80 -37.98 -15.09
C ILE A 769 -6.38 -39.23 -15.75
N PRO A 770 -7.31 -39.96 -15.12
CA PRO A 770 -7.91 -41.14 -15.74
C PRO A 770 -8.79 -40.74 -16.94
N PRO A 771 -8.80 -41.52 -18.03
CA PRO A 771 -9.69 -41.28 -19.15
C PRO A 771 -11.15 -41.46 -18.71
N GLY A 772 -11.95 -40.38 -18.69
CA GLY A 772 -13.41 -40.41 -18.42
C GLY A 772 -13.97 -39.46 -17.36
N ALA A 773 -13.15 -38.68 -16.66
CA ALA A 773 -13.58 -37.91 -15.48
C ALA A 773 -14.36 -36.58 -15.74
N THR A 774 -14.92 -36.33 -16.94
CA THR A 774 -15.55 -35.04 -17.28
C THR A 774 -17.07 -35.05 -17.44
N ARG A 775 -17.81 -36.01 -16.84
CA ARG A 775 -19.28 -35.91 -16.76
C ARG A 775 -19.74 -35.87 -15.31
N ILE A 776 -19.92 -34.66 -14.79
CA ILE A 776 -20.77 -34.41 -13.62
C ILE A 776 -22.21 -34.28 -14.16
N PRO A 777 -23.16 -35.16 -13.80
CA PRO A 777 -24.56 -34.95 -14.15
C PRO A 777 -25.11 -33.78 -13.33
N LEU A 778 -25.68 -32.78 -14.01
CA LEU A 778 -26.49 -31.75 -13.37
C LEU A 778 -27.74 -32.42 -12.76
N PRO A 779 -28.11 -32.15 -11.50
CA PRO A 779 -29.37 -32.63 -10.97
C PRO A 779 -30.52 -31.92 -11.69
N ALA A 780 -31.46 -32.71 -12.22
CA ALA A 780 -32.71 -32.21 -12.76
C ALA A 780 -33.47 -31.45 -11.65
N ARG A 781 -33.66 -30.15 -11.82
CA ARG A 781 -34.61 -29.37 -11.03
C ARG A 781 -35.99 -29.60 -11.59
N GLU A 782 -36.79 -30.38 -10.88
CA GLU A 782 -38.23 -30.48 -11.05
C GLU A 782 -38.85 -29.14 -10.63
N VAL A 783 -39.44 -28.43 -11.59
CA VAL A 783 -40.18 -27.20 -11.34
C VAL A 783 -41.60 -27.61 -10.96
N VAL A 784 -41.90 -27.56 -9.66
CA VAL A 784 -43.27 -27.65 -9.16
C VAL A 784 -43.92 -26.28 -9.38
N ILE A 785 -44.89 -26.22 -10.29
CA ILE A 785 -45.76 -25.05 -10.49
C ILE A 785 -46.98 -25.25 -9.60
N GLU A 786 -47.10 -24.48 -8.51
CA GLU A 786 -48.35 -24.34 -7.78
C GLU A 786 -49.28 -23.35 -8.51
N PRO A 787 -50.56 -23.70 -8.77
CA PRO A 787 -51.54 -22.75 -9.29
C PRO A 787 -52.36 -22.17 -8.14
N GLY A 788 -52.33 -20.86 -7.95
CA GLY A 788 -53.26 -20.26 -7.00
C GLY A 788 -53.16 -18.77 -6.78
N ILE A 789 -53.62 -17.96 -7.74
CA ILE A 789 -54.24 -16.66 -7.40
C ILE A 789 -55.42 -16.42 -8.37
N ARG A 790 -56.64 -16.47 -7.81
CA ARG A 790 -57.87 -15.98 -8.45
C ARG A 790 -57.86 -14.45 -8.47
N ARG A 791 -58.20 -13.86 -9.61
CA ARG A 791 -58.59 -12.44 -9.72
C ARG A 791 -59.97 -12.23 -9.08
N SER A 792 -60.10 -11.18 -8.29
CA SER A 792 -61.35 -10.44 -8.12
C SER A 792 -61.24 -9.15 -8.91
N GLU A 793 -62.22 -8.97 -9.79
CA GLU A 793 -62.57 -7.81 -10.64
C GLU A 793 -61.67 -7.47 -11.82
#